data_AF-A0AAN6U3Y1-F1
#
_entry.id   AF-A0AAN6U3Y1-F1
#
_cell.length_a   1.000
_cell.length_b   1.000
_cell.length_c   1.000
_cell.angle_alpha   90.00
_cell.angle_beta   90.00
_cell.angle_gamma   90.00
#
_symmetry.space_group_name_H-M   'P 1'
#
loop_
_entity.id
_entity.type
_entity.pdbx_description
1 polymer ?
#
loop_
_entity_poly.entity_id
_entity_poly.type
_entity_poly.pdbx_seq_one_letter_code
_entity_poly.pdbx_strand_id
1 'polypeptide(L)'
;MDDAVQISEQAFRNVYEDSFTSWYRTYEAAIRNPDLELLAPYLWLDTAFRHFPPLLNGLRIQHSLDRIHNQAYATGITTWYSTRACAHGFEPFVLHPRFEIGTRHPFPLRGSWFARGDQNYISVLILAWSYLLSNRWCELMGQPHSRRRPWGWEAMHQRPCCTLRYLGCRAPEDVKETPGAPRGVTVDIGDASAKEARWWAAILAPGRGWQAGMTLGEDSTFWSPWSFRLQAGPRFTISLQEKPPRQPVLLQQRKPRSRSRRLESAPTFSEALGYLNNFCVRHGILDQSHAALAAVLLLPAMKDLVSEIKLPAVVVNNQPPPPVSWVPALSSAEPRWPLASCEHLDELMAVSCYSAGIIPMLLNVFYNPEIKSNAVTPWLQGALAVIKTHAANAPLVVCRMLMERQPGVAFLWFGVTVLGLQEWLLHHARLGWIPIDLVSAGWSRTLQSFVQQPVSTPLDVNEEISRADQGRLLFMSTSPKYQSAPSCPWKPFGENPGVETDMHVQHHGQCNGHELQCRSFQWDTDRGKLMFWTGDLADCSYAIPGRALLDDAAVPTQVPVDYRGMRREDELASQVATRSIFDWLRMHGNTPGESAIWRHKWFRNDDDSDDDWTVLKSDSGDDENGDGWGEMPKLGEYGPSTGNGGS
;
A
#
# COMPACT_ATOMS: atom_id res chain seq x y z
N MET A 1 -15.33 -24.96 -35.31
CA MET A 1 -13.92 -24.82 -34.95
C MET A 1 -13.90 -23.99 -33.70
N ASP A 2 -13.29 -24.49 -32.63
CA ASP A 2 -13.14 -23.70 -31.42
C ASP A 2 -12.22 -22.51 -31.70
N ASP A 3 -12.54 -21.36 -31.13
CA ASP A 3 -11.70 -20.18 -31.23
C ASP A 3 -10.34 -20.48 -30.55
N ALA A 4 -9.24 -20.14 -31.23
CA ALA A 4 -7.89 -20.47 -30.76
C ALA A 4 -7.49 -19.70 -29.49
N VAL A 5 -8.22 -18.64 -29.14
CA VAL A 5 -7.92 -17.75 -28.03
C VAL A 5 -9.12 -17.54 -27.11
N GLN A 6 -10.29 -17.19 -27.65
CA GLN A 6 -11.47 -16.96 -26.83
C GLN A 6 -12.02 -18.28 -26.28
N ILE A 7 -12.33 -18.31 -24.99
CA ILE A 7 -13.01 -19.44 -24.38
C ILE A 7 -14.44 -19.57 -24.92
N SER A 8 -15.01 -20.77 -24.89
CA SER A 8 -16.41 -21.00 -25.30
C SER A 8 -17.40 -20.26 -24.39
N GLU A 9 -18.62 -20.03 -24.87
CA GLU A 9 -19.66 -19.37 -24.07
C GLU A 9 -19.95 -20.12 -22.77
N GLN A 10 -19.99 -21.46 -22.81
CA GLN A 10 -20.15 -22.28 -21.62
C GLN A 10 -18.97 -22.13 -20.65
N ALA A 11 -17.74 -22.09 -21.15
CA ALA A 11 -16.57 -21.90 -20.31
C ALA A 11 -16.55 -20.50 -19.68
N PHE A 12 -16.94 -19.45 -20.42
CA PHE A 12 -17.08 -18.09 -19.90
C PHE A 12 -18.09 -18.05 -18.76
N ARG A 13 -19.26 -18.67 -18.98
CA ARG A 13 -20.32 -18.77 -17.98
C ARG A 13 -19.85 -19.52 -16.72
N ASN A 14 -19.18 -20.65 -16.88
CA ASN A 14 -18.66 -21.42 -15.74
C ASN A 14 -17.68 -20.60 -14.90
N VAL A 15 -16.72 -19.91 -15.54
CA VAL A 15 -15.74 -19.06 -14.82
C VAL A 15 -16.42 -17.89 -14.10
N TYR A 16 -17.47 -17.31 -14.70
CA TYR A 16 -18.28 -16.28 -14.06
C TYR A 16 -19.01 -16.82 -12.82
N GLU A 17 -19.67 -17.98 -12.94
CA GLU A 17 -20.39 -18.64 -11.84
C GLU A 17 -19.44 -19.02 -10.69
N ASP A 18 -18.26 -19.55 -11.00
CA ASP A 18 -17.23 -19.89 -10.02
C ASP A 18 -16.75 -18.65 -9.25
N SER A 19 -16.49 -17.55 -9.97
CA SER A 19 -16.11 -16.29 -9.35
C SER A 19 -17.22 -15.72 -8.48
N PHE A 20 -18.44 -15.64 -9.01
CA PHE A 20 -19.60 -15.13 -8.29
C PHE A 20 -19.81 -15.92 -6.99
N THR A 21 -19.75 -17.25 -7.06
CA THR A 21 -19.92 -18.12 -5.89
C THR A 21 -18.81 -17.91 -4.87
N SER A 22 -17.55 -17.83 -5.30
CA SER A 22 -16.41 -17.57 -4.40
C SER A 22 -16.55 -16.23 -3.66
N TRP A 23 -16.91 -15.17 -4.38
CA TRP A 23 -17.08 -13.84 -3.81
C TRP A 23 -18.35 -13.71 -2.97
N TYR A 24 -19.43 -14.41 -3.32
CA TYR A 24 -20.65 -14.44 -2.52
C TYR A 24 -20.42 -15.13 -1.17
N ARG A 25 -19.65 -16.22 -1.11
CA ARG A 25 -19.24 -16.83 0.17
C ARG A 25 -18.44 -15.86 1.04
N THR A 26 -17.59 -15.04 0.42
CA THR A 26 -16.86 -13.99 1.12
C THR A 26 -17.82 -12.93 1.67
N TYR A 27 -18.83 -12.52 0.89
CA TYR A 27 -19.88 -11.63 1.36
C TYR A 27 -20.65 -12.23 2.55
N GLU A 28 -21.07 -13.50 2.47
CA GLU A 28 -21.75 -14.18 3.58
C GLU A 28 -20.87 -14.28 4.83
N ALA A 29 -19.58 -14.56 4.68
CA ALA A 29 -18.63 -14.50 5.79
C ALA A 29 -18.56 -13.09 6.40
N ALA A 30 -18.53 -12.05 5.56
CA ALA A 30 -18.45 -10.66 6.00
C ALA A 30 -19.71 -10.18 6.74
N ILE A 31 -20.92 -10.62 6.36
CA ILE A 31 -22.16 -10.18 7.00
C ILE A 31 -22.59 -11.03 8.20
N ARG A 32 -22.11 -12.28 8.33
CA ARG A 32 -22.49 -13.19 9.42
C ARG A 32 -22.09 -12.66 10.80
N ASN A 33 -21.08 -11.79 10.87
CA ASN A 33 -20.62 -11.18 12.12
C ASN A 33 -20.24 -9.71 11.88
N PRO A 34 -21.22 -8.79 11.89
CA PRO A 34 -21.02 -7.39 11.50
C PRO A 34 -20.25 -6.54 12.52
N ASP A 35 -19.94 -7.09 13.71
CA ASP A 35 -19.33 -6.34 14.81
C ASP A 35 -17.86 -6.01 14.54
N LEU A 36 -17.51 -4.72 14.70
CA LEU A 36 -16.14 -4.19 14.56
C LEU A 36 -15.15 -4.82 15.55
N GLU A 37 -15.62 -5.42 16.65
CA GLU A 37 -14.79 -6.12 17.63
C GLU A 37 -14.03 -7.31 17.01
N LEU A 38 -14.57 -7.91 15.95
CA LEU A 38 -13.92 -8.98 15.20
C LEU A 38 -13.02 -8.47 14.06
N LEU A 39 -12.88 -7.15 13.87
CA LEU A 39 -11.76 -6.61 13.08
C LEU A 39 -10.46 -6.63 13.89
N ALA A 40 -10.53 -6.74 15.21
CA ALA A 40 -9.36 -6.74 16.08
C ALA A 40 -8.25 -7.67 15.57
N PRO A 41 -8.49 -8.95 15.21
CA PRO A 41 -7.42 -9.82 14.71
C PRO A 41 -6.69 -9.30 13.45
N TYR A 42 -7.39 -8.57 12.56
CA TYR A 42 -6.79 -7.97 11.35
C TYR A 42 -6.06 -6.64 11.64
N LEU A 43 -6.39 -6.01 12.76
CA LEU A 43 -5.72 -4.81 13.26
C LEU A 43 -4.50 -5.15 14.12
N TRP A 44 -4.30 -6.42 14.48
CA TRP A 44 -3.14 -6.88 15.25
C TRP A 44 -1.97 -7.06 14.28
N LEU A 45 -1.04 -6.11 14.33
CA LEU A 45 0.08 -5.97 13.40
C LEU A 45 1.11 -7.10 13.52
N ASP A 46 1.10 -7.81 14.65
CA ASP A 46 2.04 -8.88 14.98
C ASP A 46 2.10 -9.96 13.93
N THR A 47 1.07 -10.22 13.13
CA THR A 47 1.11 -11.25 12.06
C THR A 47 1.29 -10.68 10.67
N ALA A 48 0.81 -9.47 10.40
CA ALA A 48 0.79 -8.91 9.06
C ALA A 48 2.17 -8.40 8.58
N PHE A 49 3.04 -7.96 9.51
CA PHE A 49 4.26 -7.25 9.15
C PHE A 49 5.58 -7.91 9.57
N ARG A 50 5.56 -9.13 10.15
CA ARG A 50 6.78 -9.81 10.65
C ARG A 50 7.90 -9.95 9.62
N HIS A 51 7.56 -10.02 8.35
CA HIS A 51 8.51 -10.29 7.26
C HIS A 51 8.89 -9.02 6.49
N PHE A 52 8.37 -7.86 6.87
CA PHE A 52 8.77 -6.61 6.26
C PHE A 52 10.07 -6.11 6.89
N PRO A 53 10.98 -5.53 6.09
CA PRO A 53 12.22 -5.00 6.65
C PRO A 53 11.92 -3.69 7.38
N PRO A 54 12.38 -3.50 8.63
CA PRO A 54 12.21 -2.24 9.34
C PRO A 54 13.02 -1.14 8.66
N LEU A 55 12.52 0.09 8.76
CA LEU A 55 13.26 1.27 8.38
C LEU A 55 14.37 1.52 9.41
N LEU A 56 15.62 1.55 8.95
CA LEU A 56 16.78 1.59 9.83
C LEU A 56 17.42 2.98 9.93
N ASN A 57 18.19 3.16 10.99
CA ASN A 57 19.17 4.25 11.07
C ASN A 57 20.45 3.86 10.29
N GLY A 58 21.08 4.83 9.63
CA GLY A 58 22.33 4.63 8.87
C GLY A 58 22.13 4.15 7.43
N LEU A 59 20.89 4.22 6.92
CA LEU A 59 20.61 3.93 5.51
C LEU A 59 21.41 4.86 4.60
N ARG A 60 21.89 4.31 3.47
CA ARG A 60 22.52 5.11 2.43
C ARG A 60 21.44 5.83 1.64
N ILE A 61 21.29 7.12 1.90
CA ILE A 61 20.31 7.97 1.23
C ILE A 61 20.87 8.47 -0.09
N GLN A 62 20.16 8.17 -1.16
CA GLN A 62 20.40 8.71 -2.49
C GLN A 62 19.29 9.70 -2.84
N HIS A 63 19.53 10.54 -3.84
CA HIS A 63 18.50 11.45 -4.34
C HIS A 63 18.61 11.58 -5.85
N SER A 64 17.47 11.80 -6.49
CA SER A 64 17.39 12.23 -7.88
C SER A 64 16.77 13.62 -7.95
N LEU A 65 17.29 14.45 -8.86
CA LEU A 65 16.83 15.82 -9.12
C LEU A 65 16.39 16.01 -10.57
N ASP A 66 16.06 14.92 -11.25
CA ASP A 66 15.45 14.99 -12.57
C ASP A 66 14.02 15.54 -12.47
N ARG A 67 13.49 16.03 -13.60
CA ARG A 67 12.14 16.62 -13.67
C ARG A 67 11.05 15.66 -13.19
N ILE A 68 11.36 14.37 -13.11
CA ILE A 68 10.42 13.29 -12.90
C ILE A 68 10.56 12.64 -11.51
N HIS A 69 11.78 12.43 -10.98
CA HIS A 69 12.01 11.71 -9.73
C HIS A 69 12.63 12.62 -8.65
N ASN A 70 11.96 13.74 -8.35
CA ASN A 70 12.31 14.72 -7.30
C ASN A 70 12.17 14.17 -5.86
N GLN A 71 12.90 13.10 -5.57
CA GLN A 71 12.72 12.28 -4.38
C GLN A 71 14.07 11.87 -3.76
N ALA A 72 14.07 11.70 -2.44
CA ALA A 72 15.15 11.03 -1.73
C ALA A 72 14.74 9.58 -1.49
N TYR A 73 15.63 8.64 -1.78
CA TYR A 73 15.34 7.22 -1.68
C TYR A 73 16.46 6.44 -1.00
N ALA A 74 16.09 5.34 -0.35
CA ALA A 74 17.00 4.29 0.10
C ALA A 74 16.87 3.07 -0.82
N THR A 75 17.95 2.31 -0.97
CA THR A 75 17.97 1.09 -1.77
C THR A 75 18.13 -0.14 -0.90
N GLY A 76 17.47 -1.22 -1.32
CA GLY A 76 17.69 -2.54 -0.78
C GLY A 76 17.98 -3.54 -1.89
N ILE A 77 18.24 -4.77 -1.50
CA ILE A 77 18.50 -5.90 -2.38
C ILE A 77 17.68 -7.08 -1.88
N THR A 78 16.76 -7.60 -2.69
CA THR A 78 16.10 -8.88 -2.42
C THR A 78 16.68 -9.95 -3.33
N THR A 79 16.99 -11.11 -2.74
CA THR A 79 17.57 -12.24 -3.46
C THR A 79 16.59 -13.41 -3.47
N TRP A 80 16.37 -13.96 -4.67
CA TRP A 80 15.44 -15.02 -4.97
C TRP A 80 16.15 -16.24 -5.53
N TYR A 81 15.67 -17.42 -5.17
CA TYR A 81 16.27 -18.69 -5.56
C TYR A 81 15.19 -19.68 -6.01
N SER A 82 15.61 -20.68 -6.78
CA SER A 82 14.82 -21.88 -6.97
C SER A 82 14.92 -22.79 -5.74
N THR A 83 13.80 -23.34 -5.27
CA THR A 83 13.72 -24.26 -4.13
C THR A 83 14.62 -25.49 -4.23
N ARG A 84 14.80 -26.01 -5.44
CA ARG A 84 15.51 -27.26 -5.69
C ARG A 84 16.76 -27.04 -6.52
N ALA A 85 17.88 -27.55 -6.02
CA ALA A 85 19.08 -27.70 -6.80
C ALA A 85 18.84 -28.77 -7.88
N CYS A 86 19.17 -28.44 -9.13
CA CYS A 86 19.24 -29.39 -10.23
C CYS A 86 20.63 -29.35 -10.85
N ALA A 87 20.94 -30.31 -11.73
CA ALA A 87 22.25 -30.40 -12.38
C ALA A 87 22.58 -29.16 -13.23
N HIS A 88 21.56 -28.47 -13.73
CA HIS A 88 21.70 -27.26 -14.54
C HIS A 88 21.81 -25.99 -13.68
N GLY A 89 21.31 -26.04 -12.43
CA GLY A 89 21.28 -24.91 -11.51
C GLY A 89 20.38 -23.76 -11.98
N PHE A 90 20.09 -22.85 -11.07
CA PHE A 90 19.55 -21.52 -11.38
C PHE A 90 20.43 -20.50 -10.66
N GLU A 91 20.84 -19.44 -11.35
CA GLU A 91 21.51 -18.34 -10.68
C GLU A 91 20.51 -17.59 -9.79
N PRO A 92 20.98 -16.97 -8.69
CA PRO A 92 20.12 -16.17 -7.84
C PRO A 92 19.57 -14.96 -8.62
N PHE A 93 18.26 -14.79 -8.61
CA PHE A 93 17.61 -13.62 -9.18
C PHE A 93 17.58 -12.48 -8.16
N VAL A 94 18.02 -11.29 -8.56
CA VAL A 94 18.22 -10.15 -7.64
C VAL A 94 17.38 -8.96 -8.09
N LEU A 95 16.59 -8.40 -7.17
CA LEU A 95 15.88 -7.14 -7.39
C LEU A 95 16.41 -6.05 -6.45
N HIS A 96 16.37 -4.81 -6.93
CA HIS A 96 16.86 -3.62 -6.23
C HIS A 96 15.70 -2.66 -5.90
N PRO A 97 14.89 -2.95 -4.85
CA PRO A 97 13.80 -2.05 -4.47
C PRO A 97 14.31 -0.67 -4.04
N ARG A 98 13.56 0.35 -4.43
CA ARG A 98 13.76 1.75 -4.03
C ARG A 98 12.65 2.17 -3.09
N PHE A 99 13.02 2.70 -1.93
CA PHE A 99 12.10 3.19 -0.91
C PHE A 99 12.14 4.71 -0.88
N GLU A 100 11.00 5.34 -1.08
CA GLU A 100 10.86 6.79 -1.08
C GLU A 100 10.87 7.32 0.35
N ILE A 101 12.04 7.74 0.81
CA ILE A 101 12.24 8.23 2.18
C ILE A 101 12.15 9.75 2.28
N GLY A 102 11.95 10.47 1.18
CA GLY A 102 11.69 11.91 1.21
C GLY A 102 11.12 12.46 -0.09
N THR A 103 10.25 13.47 0.03
CA THR A 103 9.56 14.14 -1.08
C THR A 103 9.83 15.64 -1.08
N ARG A 104 9.94 16.28 -2.24
CA ARG A 104 9.99 17.76 -2.33
C ARG A 104 8.63 18.43 -2.22
N HIS A 105 7.55 17.68 -2.49
CA HIS A 105 6.19 18.19 -2.56
C HIS A 105 5.34 17.51 -1.49
N PRO A 106 5.07 18.19 -0.35
CA PRO A 106 4.10 17.71 0.63
C PRO A 106 2.71 17.62 -0.02
N PHE A 107 2.01 16.52 0.20
CA PHE A 107 0.75 16.25 -0.46
C PHE A 107 -0.40 17.09 0.14
N PRO A 108 -1.36 17.61 -0.67
CA PRO A 108 -2.52 18.32 -0.17
C PRO A 108 -3.56 17.40 0.49
N LEU A 109 -4.00 17.74 1.71
CA LEU A 109 -5.14 17.08 2.37
C LEU A 109 -6.32 18.04 2.47
N ARG A 110 -7.52 17.62 2.02
CA ARG A 110 -8.79 18.33 2.26
C ARG A 110 -9.68 17.51 3.18
N GLY A 111 -10.42 18.19 4.06
CA GLY A 111 -11.49 17.56 4.84
C GLY A 111 -12.76 17.44 4.01
N SER A 112 -13.36 16.25 3.93
CA SER A 112 -14.69 16.05 3.34
C SER A 112 -15.53 15.13 4.21
N TRP A 113 -16.83 15.42 4.34
CA TRP A 113 -17.58 14.94 5.50
C TRP A 113 -18.35 13.65 5.21
N PHE A 114 -17.94 12.52 5.80
CA PHE A 114 -18.80 11.35 5.94
C PHE A 114 -19.83 11.55 7.07
N ALA A 115 -21.11 11.39 6.78
CA ALA A 115 -22.16 11.39 7.79
C ALA A 115 -22.32 9.99 8.41
N ARG A 116 -21.65 9.72 9.54
CA ARG A 116 -22.08 8.70 10.50
C ARG A 116 -21.93 9.26 11.92
N GLY A 117 -22.96 9.04 12.74
CA GLY A 117 -23.14 9.63 14.06
C GLY A 117 -22.20 9.10 15.15
N ASP A 118 -22.21 9.85 16.26
CA ASP A 118 -21.38 9.79 17.47
C ASP A 118 -19.86 9.90 17.27
N GLN A 119 -19.14 10.30 18.32
CA GLN A 119 -17.86 11.02 18.27
C GLN A 119 -16.78 10.38 17.35
N ASN A 120 -16.39 11.08 16.27
CA ASN A 120 -15.39 10.63 15.29
C ASN A 120 -14.17 11.55 15.30
N TYR A 121 -13.01 11.02 15.72
CA TYR A 121 -11.73 11.70 15.79
C TYR A 121 -10.73 11.24 14.73
N ILE A 122 -11.12 10.39 13.77
CA ILE A 122 -10.20 9.76 12.79
C ILE A 122 -9.34 10.82 12.07
N SER A 123 -9.92 11.92 11.63
CA SER A 123 -9.16 12.98 10.95
C SER A 123 -8.15 13.67 11.87
N VAL A 124 -8.49 13.90 13.14
CA VAL A 124 -7.55 14.42 14.15
C VAL A 124 -6.40 13.43 14.36
N LEU A 125 -6.73 12.14 14.43
CA LEU A 125 -5.76 11.07 14.64
C LEU A 125 -4.86 10.86 13.40
N ILE A 126 -5.37 11.01 12.18
CA ILE A 126 -4.56 10.96 10.94
C ILE A 126 -3.50 12.06 10.99
N LEU A 127 -3.89 13.30 11.33
CA LEU A 127 -2.95 14.42 11.44
C LEU A 127 -1.87 14.16 12.51
N ALA A 128 -2.26 13.58 13.65
CA ALA A 128 -1.34 13.23 14.73
C ALA A 128 -0.38 12.09 14.36
N TRP A 129 -0.87 11.04 13.70
CA TRP A 129 -0.05 9.93 13.22
C TRP A 129 0.93 10.36 12.14
N SER A 130 0.51 11.19 11.18
CA SER A 130 1.42 11.78 10.20
C SER A 130 2.57 12.54 10.86
N TYR A 131 2.29 13.32 11.92
CA TYR A 131 3.34 13.94 12.73
C TYR A 131 4.26 12.90 13.39
N LEU A 132 3.69 11.86 14.01
CA LEU A 132 4.45 10.82 14.70
C LEU A 132 5.39 10.07 13.77
N LEU A 133 4.92 9.63 12.61
CA LEU A 133 5.76 8.96 11.61
C LEU A 133 6.85 9.90 11.09
N SER A 134 6.53 11.17 10.84
CA SER A 134 7.52 12.18 10.47
C SER A 134 8.56 12.47 11.56
N ASN A 135 8.16 12.39 12.84
CA ASN A 135 9.07 12.54 13.98
C ASN A 135 9.99 11.34 14.11
N ARG A 136 9.43 10.12 14.07
CA ARG A 136 10.21 8.87 14.08
C ARG A 136 11.20 8.82 12.91
N TRP A 137 10.76 9.25 11.73
CA TRP A 137 11.61 9.38 10.55
C TRP A 137 12.78 10.35 10.77
N CYS A 138 12.55 11.52 11.39
CA CYS A 138 13.63 12.43 11.77
C CYS A 138 14.62 11.80 12.76
N GLU A 139 14.15 11.00 13.72
CA GLU A 139 15.02 10.27 14.65
C GLU A 139 15.88 9.21 13.94
N LEU A 140 15.30 8.46 13.00
CA LEU A 140 16.01 7.42 12.23
C LEU A 140 17.02 8.02 11.26
N MET A 141 16.64 9.08 10.55
CA MET A 141 17.48 9.70 9.51
C MET A 141 18.48 10.73 10.06
N GLY A 142 18.24 11.30 11.24
CA GLY A 142 19.01 12.41 11.81
C GLY A 142 20.04 12.04 12.88
N GLN A 143 20.06 10.82 13.39
CA GLN A 143 20.92 10.46 14.53
C GLN A 143 22.38 10.14 14.10
N PRO A 144 23.38 10.85 14.65
CA PRO A 144 24.80 10.56 14.39
C PRO A 144 25.28 9.33 15.19
N HIS A 145 25.70 8.29 14.49
CA HIS A 145 26.25 7.07 15.10
C HIS A 145 27.74 7.16 15.54
N SER A 146 28.29 8.37 15.76
CA SER A 146 29.60 8.51 16.41
C SER A 146 29.75 9.81 17.20
N ARG A 147 30.06 9.69 18.50
CA ARG A 147 30.61 10.79 19.32
C ARG A 147 31.99 11.27 18.85
N ARG A 148 32.58 10.62 17.83
CA ARG A 148 33.75 11.11 17.11
C ARG A 148 33.29 11.87 15.88
N ARG A 149 33.57 13.16 15.84
CA ARG A 149 33.49 13.95 14.60
C ARG A 149 34.41 13.29 13.57
N PRO A 150 33.90 12.95 12.36
CA PRO A 150 34.78 12.61 11.25
C PRO A 150 35.67 13.83 10.97
N TRP A 151 36.97 13.64 10.90
CA TRP A 151 37.88 14.69 10.43
C TRP A 151 37.91 14.62 8.91
N GLY A 152 37.44 15.66 8.22
CA GLY A 152 37.43 15.75 6.76
C GLY A 152 36.18 16.49 6.25
N TRP A 153 36.37 17.47 5.37
CA TRP A 153 35.29 18.29 4.80
C TRP A 153 34.32 17.45 3.95
N GLU A 154 34.81 16.51 3.15
CA GLU A 154 34.00 15.62 2.29
C GLU A 154 32.98 14.75 3.07
N ALA A 155 33.32 14.28 4.28
CA ALA A 155 32.43 13.47 5.10
C ALA A 155 31.32 14.28 5.81
N MET A 156 31.47 15.60 5.89
CA MET A 156 30.50 16.50 6.53
C MET A 156 29.39 16.93 5.55
N HIS A 157 29.68 17.05 4.26
CA HIS A 157 28.74 17.53 3.24
C HIS A 157 27.76 16.46 2.71
N GLN A 158 27.97 15.17 3.01
CA GLN A 158 27.12 14.08 2.52
C GLN A 158 26.13 13.50 3.54
N ARG A 159 26.11 13.99 4.80
CA ARG A 159 25.21 13.44 5.82
C ARG A 159 23.86 14.16 5.84
N PRO A 160 22.73 13.42 5.87
CA PRO A 160 21.42 14.01 6.00
C PRO A 160 21.29 14.75 7.34
N CYS A 161 20.90 16.02 7.31
CA CYS A 161 20.53 16.76 8.51
C CYS A 161 19.00 16.81 8.59
N CYS A 162 18.43 16.03 9.50
CA CYS A 162 16.98 15.97 9.70
C CYS A 162 16.56 16.91 10.84
N THR A 163 15.55 17.74 10.58
CA THR A 163 15.02 18.69 11.55
C THR A 163 13.51 18.63 11.57
N LEU A 164 12.96 18.50 12.78
CA LEU A 164 11.54 18.69 13.04
C LEU A 164 11.35 20.01 13.78
N ARG A 165 10.54 20.91 13.20
CA ARG A 165 10.32 22.25 13.76
C ARG A 165 8.88 22.70 13.64
N TYR A 166 8.44 23.43 14.64
CA TYR A 166 7.16 24.11 14.61
C TYR A 166 7.21 25.37 13.74
N LEU A 167 6.12 25.59 13.02
CA LEU A 167 5.88 26.78 12.22
C LEU A 167 5.03 27.80 13.01
N GLY A 168 4.87 28.99 12.43
CA GLY A 168 4.09 30.07 13.03
C GLY A 168 2.60 29.77 13.13
N CYS A 169 2.06 28.94 12.24
CA CYS A 169 0.64 28.56 12.21
C CYS A 169 0.28 27.71 13.44
N ARG A 170 -0.86 28.02 14.08
CA ARG A 170 -1.37 27.31 15.26
C ARG A 170 -2.90 27.27 15.22
N ALA A 171 -3.49 26.17 15.68
CA ALA A 171 -4.90 26.14 16.03
C ALA A 171 -5.14 27.05 17.24
N PRO A 172 -6.21 27.88 17.25
CA PRO A 172 -6.53 28.73 18.38
C PRO A 172 -7.04 27.89 19.57
N GLU A 173 -6.66 28.30 20.77
CA GLU A 173 -7.34 27.88 22.02
C GLU A 173 -8.71 28.57 22.08
N ASP A 174 -9.70 27.89 22.65
CA ASP A 174 -11.13 28.27 22.62
C ASP A 174 -11.34 29.79 22.82
N VAL A 175 -11.65 30.49 21.72
CA VAL A 175 -11.99 31.91 21.72
C VAL A 175 -13.50 31.97 21.85
N LYS A 176 -14.00 32.68 22.87
CA LYS A 176 -15.43 32.98 23.06
C LYS A 176 -16.10 33.17 21.69
N GLU A 177 -17.06 32.29 21.38
CA GLU A 177 -17.70 32.22 20.06
C GLU A 177 -18.06 33.62 19.54
N THR A 178 -17.42 34.05 18.46
CA THR A 178 -17.87 35.24 17.72
C THR A 178 -19.11 34.84 16.93
N PRO A 179 -20.28 35.48 17.14
CA PRO A 179 -21.49 35.15 16.39
C PRO A 179 -21.26 35.28 14.88
N GLY A 180 -21.46 34.20 14.13
CA GLY A 180 -21.35 34.18 12.66
C GLY A 180 -20.08 33.55 12.08
N ALA A 181 -19.14 33.05 12.89
CA ALA A 181 -18.02 32.26 12.39
C ALA A 181 -18.48 30.87 11.90
N PRO A 182 -17.91 30.32 10.80
CA PRO A 182 -18.22 28.96 10.36
C PRO A 182 -17.93 27.96 11.49
N ARG A 183 -18.83 27.00 11.72
CA ARG A 183 -18.72 25.96 12.77
C ARG A 183 -17.32 25.32 12.74
N GLY A 184 -16.52 25.62 13.75
CA GLY A 184 -15.23 24.96 13.99
C GLY A 184 -15.42 23.62 14.70
N VAL A 185 -14.39 22.79 14.65
CA VAL A 185 -14.33 21.53 15.40
C VAL A 185 -13.52 21.77 16.67
N THR A 186 -14.17 21.75 17.83
CA THR A 186 -13.49 21.85 19.12
C THR A 186 -12.96 20.48 19.55
N VAL A 187 -11.66 20.38 19.74
CA VAL A 187 -10.96 19.17 20.21
C VAL A 187 -10.62 19.34 21.67
N ASP A 188 -11.26 18.58 22.55
CA ASP A 188 -10.97 18.56 23.98
C ASP A 188 -9.70 17.76 24.27
N ILE A 189 -8.67 18.46 24.77
CA ILE A 189 -7.39 17.88 25.18
C ILE A 189 -7.20 17.90 26.71
N GLY A 190 -8.23 18.22 27.48
CA GLY A 190 -8.30 18.12 28.95
C GLY A 190 -7.19 18.86 29.71
N ASP A 191 -6.70 18.31 30.84
CA ASP A 191 -5.57 18.86 31.62
C ASP A 191 -4.22 18.53 30.94
N ALA A 192 -4.01 19.10 29.76
CA ALA A 192 -2.77 18.96 28.99
C ALA A 192 -1.66 19.86 29.52
N SER A 193 -0.41 19.39 29.45
CA SER A 193 0.74 20.26 29.71
C SER A 193 0.86 21.36 28.66
N ALA A 194 1.54 22.47 28.96
CA ALA A 194 1.78 23.52 27.96
C ALA A 194 2.49 22.99 26.70
N LYS A 195 3.36 21.98 26.85
CA LYS A 195 4.08 21.33 25.74
C LYS A 195 3.14 20.49 24.87
N GLU A 196 2.21 19.76 25.50
CA GLU A 196 1.18 18.97 24.81
C GLU A 196 0.15 19.87 24.10
N ALA A 197 -0.31 20.94 24.76
CA ALA A 197 -1.19 21.93 24.16
C ALA A 197 -0.54 22.58 22.93
N ARG A 198 0.75 22.95 23.03
CA ARG A 198 1.52 23.47 21.88
C ARG A 198 1.61 22.45 20.74
N TRP A 199 1.78 21.18 21.05
CA TRP A 199 1.89 20.09 20.08
C TRP A 199 0.57 19.90 19.32
N TRP A 200 -0.55 19.76 20.02
CA TRP A 200 -1.89 19.73 19.39
C TRP A 200 -2.15 20.97 18.54
N ALA A 201 -1.76 22.15 19.03
CA ALA A 201 -1.91 23.40 18.29
C ALA A 201 -1.10 23.43 16.99
N ALA A 202 0.04 22.74 16.91
CA ALA A 202 0.82 22.62 15.68
C ALA A 202 0.19 21.63 14.69
N ILE A 203 -0.31 20.49 15.17
CA ILE A 203 -0.90 19.43 14.35
C ILE A 203 -2.20 19.89 13.69
N LEU A 204 -3.05 20.56 14.47
CA LEU A 204 -4.37 21.02 14.05
C LEU A 204 -4.35 22.39 13.35
N ALA A 205 -3.17 22.98 13.15
CA ALA A 205 -3.05 24.28 12.51
C ALA A 205 -3.48 24.25 11.04
N PRO A 206 -4.20 25.28 10.55
CA PRO A 206 -4.46 25.41 9.13
C PRO A 206 -3.14 25.56 8.34
N GLY A 207 -3.07 24.97 7.14
CA GLY A 207 -1.87 25.00 6.32
C GLY A 207 -0.78 24.05 6.82
N ARG A 208 0.29 24.62 7.39
CA ARG A 208 1.44 23.87 7.94
C ARG A 208 1.81 24.46 9.31
N GLY A 209 1.48 23.76 10.40
CA GLY A 209 1.88 24.13 11.76
C GLY A 209 3.20 23.49 12.23
N TRP A 210 3.69 22.50 11.48
CA TRP A 210 4.97 21.83 11.70
C TRP A 210 5.59 21.43 10.36
N GLN A 211 6.88 21.10 10.37
CA GLN A 211 7.57 20.51 9.23
C GLN A 211 8.69 19.59 9.70
N ALA A 212 8.85 18.46 9.01
CA ALA A 212 9.94 17.51 9.16
C ALA A 212 10.71 17.45 7.85
N GLY A 213 11.93 18.01 7.85
CA GLY A 213 12.75 18.14 6.64
C GLY A 213 14.14 17.57 6.81
N MET A 214 14.69 17.05 5.73
CA MET A 214 16.04 16.52 5.58
C MET A 214 16.78 17.33 4.52
N THR A 215 17.93 17.89 4.88
CA THR A 215 18.84 18.51 3.91
C THR A 215 19.92 17.50 3.51
N LEU A 216 20.10 17.30 2.21
CA LEU A 216 21.09 16.41 1.63
C LEU A 216 21.98 17.23 0.66
N GLY A 217 23.26 17.38 0.98
CA GLY A 217 24.13 18.32 0.25
C GLY A 217 23.77 19.79 0.48
N GLU A 218 24.29 20.68 -0.37
CA GLU A 218 24.18 22.14 -0.17
C GLU A 218 22.81 22.72 -0.54
N ASP A 219 22.10 22.14 -1.53
CA ASP A 219 20.88 22.75 -2.11
C ASP A 219 19.64 21.85 -2.15
N SER A 220 19.68 20.63 -1.60
CA SER A 220 18.53 19.72 -1.66
C SER A 220 17.84 19.55 -0.30
N THR A 221 16.61 20.06 -0.20
CA THR A 221 15.72 19.83 0.95
C THR A 221 14.58 18.90 0.56
N PHE A 222 14.44 17.81 1.30
CA PHE A 222 13.34 16.85 1.20
C PHE A 222 12.50 16.87 2.47
N TRP A 223 11.23 16.56 2.35
CA TRP A 223 10.28 16.44 3.46
C TRP A 223 9.97 14.97 3.73
N SER A 224 9.59 14.67 4.97
CA SER A 224 9.11 13.34 5.33
C SER A 224 7.96 12.89 4.40
N PRO A 225 7.87 11.61 4.01
CA PRO A 225 6.80 11.09 3.15
C PRO A 225 5.38 11.38 3.66
N TRP A 226 5.20 11.44 4.98
CA TRP A 226 3.91 11.76 5.64
C TRP A 226 3.69 13.25 5.86
N SER A 227 4.54 14.11 5.29
CA SER A 227 4.34 15.57 5.34
C SER A 227 3.19 15.97 4.44
N PHE A 228 2.25 16.71 4.99
CA PHE A 228 1.10 17.21 4.27
C PHE A 228 0.98 18.74 4.35
N ARG A 229 0.08 19.28 3.53
CA ARG A 229 -0.47 20.64 3.68
C ARG A 229 -1.97 20.53 3.88
N LEU A 230 -2.45 20.93 5.05
CA LEU A 230 -3.88 20.96 5.34
C LEU A 230 -4.51 22.14 4.59
N GLN A 231 -5.34 21.84 3.59
CA GLN A 231 -6.05 22.86 2.82
C GLN A 231 -7.19 23.49 3.63
N ALA A 232 -7.72 24.63 3.15
CA ALA A 232 -8.77 25.37 3.84
C ALA A 232 -10.04 24.50 4.03
N GLY A 233 -10.45 24.34 5.29
CA GLY A 233 -11.63 23.56 5.74
C GLY A 233 -12.16 24.09 7.08
N PRO A 234 -12.98 23.34 7.84
CA PRO A 234 -13.43 23.77 9.16
C PRO A 234 -12.22 23.96 10.08
N ARG A 235 -12.23 25.05 10.86
CA ARG A 235 -11.11 25.39 11.76
C ARG A 235 -11.17 24.48 12.98
N PHE A 236 -10.08 23.78 13.26
CA PHE A 236 -9.91 23.11 14.54
C PHE A 236 -9.61 24.14 15.63
N THR A 237 -10.27 24.00 16.78
CA THR A 237 -9.97 24.74 18.00
C THR A 237 -9.65 23.76 19.11
N ILE A 238 -8.87 24.19 20.10
CA ILE A 238 -8.45 23.33 21.20
C ILE A 238 -9.14 23.80 22.48
N SER A 239 -9.78 22.88 23.19
CA SER A 239 -10.35 23.11 24.51
C SER A 239 -9.46 22.49 25.59
N LEU A 240 -9.15 23.27 26.62
CA LEU A 240 -8.38 22.88 27.79
C LEU A 240 -9.34 22.83 28.98
N GLN A 241 -9.25 21.79 29.81
CA GLN A 241 -10.05 21.73 31.03
C GLN A 241 -9.52 22.77 32.03
N GLU A 242 -10.32 23.81 32.32
CA GLU A 242 -9.98 24.76 33.37
C GLU A 242 -9.93 24.04 34.72
N LYS A 243 -8.79 24.13 35.42
CA LYS A 243 -8.73 23.68 36.81
C LYS A 243 -9.75 24.49 37.62
N PRO A 244 -10.57 23.84 38.47
CA PRO A 244 -11.49 24.58 39.33
C PRO A 244 -10.68 25.61 40.13
N PRO A 245 -11.17 26.86 40.26
CA PRO A 245 -10.43 27.90 40.94
C PRO A 245 -10.18 27.45 42.38
N ARG A 246 -8.92 27.12 42.69
CA ARG A 246 -8.49 27.06 44.09
C ARG A 246 -8.71 28.44 44.67
N GLN A 247 -9.35 28.48 45.84
CA GLN A 247 -9.81 29.67 46.56
C GLN A 247 -8.86 30.87 46.41
N PRO A 248 -9.40 32.10 46.34
CA PRO A 248 -8.60 33.30 46.11
C PRO A 248 -7.71 33.57 47.33
N VAL A 249 -6.45 33.12 47.28
CA VAL A 249 -5.42 33.67 48.14
C VAL A 249 -5.00 35.00 47.53
N LEU A 250 -5.36 36.06 48.23
CA LEU A 250 -5.08 37.44 47.86
C LEU A 250 -3.57 37.68 47.68
N LEU A 251 -3.26 38.40 46.60
CA LEU A 251 -2.10 39.26 46.39
C LEU A 251 -0.72 38.57 46.26
N GLN A 252 -0.32 38.35 45.01
CA GLN A 252 0.68 39.25 44.41
C GLN A 252 0.58 39.21 42.88
N GLN A 253 0.18 40.35 42.32
CA GLN A 253 0.31 40.66 40.90
C GLN A 253 1.79 40.60 40.50
N ARG A 254 2.25 39.42 40.10
CA ARG A 254 3.46 39.31 39.30
C ARG A 254 3.09 39.72 37.88
N LYS A 255 3.52 40.93 37.50
CA LYS A 255 3.65 41.36 36.08
C LYS A 255 4.07 40.16 35.22
N PRO A 256 3.53 39.99 34.00
CA PRO A 256 4.03 38.97 33.09
C PRO A 256 5.48 39.33 32.79
N ARG A 257 6.42 38.73 33.54
CA ARG A 257 7.83 38.74 33.18
C ARG A 257 7.86 38.15 31.80
N SER A 258 8.38 38.91 30.85
CA SER A 258 8.77 38.47 29.52
C SER A 258 9.42 37.10 29.64
N ARG A 259 8.61 36.05 29.46
CA ARG A 259 9.14 34.71 29.28
C ARG A 259 9.87 34.84 27.96
N SER A 260 11.20 34.92 28.04
CA SER A 260 12.08 34.64 26.92
C SER A 260 11.42 33.51 26.14
N ARG A 261 11.03 33.82 24.91
CA ARG A 261 10.37 32.93 23.95
C ARG A 261 11.41 31.86 23.60
N ARG A 262 11.74 31.00 24.56
CA ARG A 262 12.50 29.78 24.30
C ARG A 262 11.69 29.10 23.22
N LEU A 263 12.32 28.92 22.07
CA LEU A 263 11.79 28.12 20.99
C LEU A 263 11.42 26.78 21.63
N GLU A 264 10.13 26.55 21.91
CA GLU A 264 9.70 25.32 22.55
C GLU A 264 10.09 24.19 21.61
N SER A 265 11.05 23.37 22.05
CA SER A 265 11.55 22.25 21.28
C SER A 265 10.40 21.29 21.01
N ALA A 266 10.30 20.81 19.77
CA ALA A 266 9.34 19.77 19.44
C ALA A 266 9.56 18.54 20.36
N PRO A 267 8.48 17.84 20.77
CA PRO A 267 8.60 16.61 21.54
C PRO A 267 9.35 15.54 20.77
N THR A 268 10.02 14.64 21.50
CA THR A 268 10.55 13.41 20.91
C THR A 268 9.40 12.52 20.44
N PHE A 269 9.71 11.49 19.63
CA PHE A 269 8.69 10.53 19.21
C PHE A 269 7.98 9.91 20.42
N SER A 270 8.74 9.46 21.42
CA SER A 270 8.20 8.83 22.65
C SER A 270 7.28 9.77 23.45
N GLU A 271 7.64 11.06 23.56
CA GLU A 271 6.79 12.05 24.24
C GLU A 271 5.49 12.32 23.46
N ALA A 272 5.59 12.50 22.14
CA ALA A 272 4.44 12.75 21.28
C ALA A 272 3.47 11.55 21.25
N LEU A 273 4.01 10.34 21.24
CA LEU A 273 3.24 9.10 21.33
C LEU A 273 2.51 9.00 22.67
N GLY A 274 3.15 9.42 23.77
CA GLY A 274 2.52 9.55 25.07
C GLY A 274 1.32 10.52 25.07
N TYR A 275 1.43 11.67 24.40
CA TYR A 275 0.32 12.61 24.23
C TYR A 275 -0.85 12.00 23.44
N LEU A 276 -0.56 11.33 22.32
CA LEU A 276 -1.60 10.66 21.54
C LEU A 276 -2.29 9.56 22.34
N ASN A 277 -1.53 8.77 23.11
CA ASN A 277 -2.08 7.70 23.93
C ASN A 277 -3.00 8.24 25.02
N ASN A 278 -2.61 9.31 25.71
CA ASN A 278 -3.46 9.97 26.71
C ASN A 278 -4.77 10.48 26.09
N PHE A 279 -4.69 11.04 24.88
CA PHE A 279 -5.86 11.49 24.13
C PHE A 279 -6.80 10.31 23.77
N CYS A 280 -6.24 9.21 23.27
CA CYS A 280 -7.02 8.03 22.90
C CYS A 280 -7.69 7.38 24.12
N VAL A 281 -6.98 7.25 25.25
CA VAL A 281 -7.51 6.70 26.50
C VAL A 281 -8.62 7.58 27.06
N ARG A 282 -8.48 8.91 27.00
CA ARG A 282 -9.52 9.83 27.49
C ARG A 282 -10.83 9.66 26.74
N HIS A 283 -10.76 9.63 25.41
CA HIS A 283 -11.94 9.61 24.56
C HIS A 283 -12.45 8.20 24.27
N GLY A 284 -11.71 7.16 24.68
CA GLY A 284 -12.08 5.76 24.41
C GLY A 284 -11.98 5.38 22.93
N ILE A 285 -11.04 5.98 22.20
CA ILE A 285 -10.93 5.94 20.72
C ILE A 285 -9.68 5.23 20.21
N LEU A 286 -9.19 4.24 20.95
CA LEU A 286 -7.99 3.48 20.55
C LEU A 286 -8.18 2.80 19.19
N ASP A 287 -9.35 2.22 18.94
CA ASP A 287 -9.78 1.64 17.67
C ASP A 287 -9.68 2.65 16.49
N GLN A 288 -10.17 3.88 16.67
CA GLN A 288 -10.06 4.95 15.68
C GLN A 288 -8.59 5.33 15.43
N SER A 289 -7.73 5.20 16.43
CA SER A 289 -6.29 5.46 16.28
C SER A 289 -5.62 4.43 15.37
N HIS A 290 -6.01 3.15 15.48
CA HIS A 290 -5.53 2.11 14.57
C HIS A 290 -6.03 2.36 13.14
N ALA A 291 -7.30 2.77 12.99
CA ALA A 291 -7.87 3.15 11.70
C ALA A 291 -7.10 4.30 11.04
N ALA A 292 -6.77 5.32 11.85
CA ALA A 292 -6.00 6.46 11.40
C ALA A 292 -4.56 6.07 11.00
N LEU A 293 -3.91 5.19 11.76
CA LEU A 293 -2.58 4.68 11.41
C LEU A 293 -2.63 3.96 10.06
N ALA A 294 -3.57 3.05 9.85
CA ALA A 294 -3.77 2.34 8.59
C ALA A 294 -3.92 3.30 7.40
N ALA A 295 -4.72 4.36 7.56
CA ALA A 295 -4.89 5.39 6.55
C ALA A 295 -3.59 6.18 6.29
N VAL A 296 -2.84 6.54 7.33
CA VAL A 296 -1.61 7.32 7.20
C VAL A 296 -0.54 6.56 6.40
N LEU A 297 -0.46 5.23 6.54
CA LEU A 297 0.51 4.41 5.79
C LEU A 297 0.30 4.45 4.28
N LEU A 298 -0.91 4.75 3.81
CA LEU A 298 -1.21 4.82 2.38
C LEU A 298 -0.85 6.18 1.77
N LEU A 299 -0.66 7.22 2.58
CA LEU A 299 -0.47 8.59 2.08
C LEU A 299 0.69 8.71 1.07
N PRO A 300 1.88 8.11 1.29
CA PRO A 300 2.96 8.21 0.31
C PRO A 300 2.64 7.55 -1.03
N ALA A 301 1.92 6.43 -1.04
CA ALA A 301 1.54 5.74 -2.28
C ALA A 301 0.44 6.50 -3.04
N MET A 302 -0.48 7.13 -2.33
CA MET A 302 -1.62 7.83 -2.93
C MET A 302 -1.25 9.22 -3.46
N LYS A 303 -0.07 9.75 -3.10
CA LYS A 303 0.34 11.13 -3.40
C LYS A 303 0.45 11.43 -4.91
N ASP A 304 0.81 10.41 -5.71
CA ASP A 304 1.01 10.56 -7.15
C ASP A 304 -0.20 10.00 -7.95
N LEU A 305 -1.09 9.28 -7.27
CA LEU A 305 -2.21 8.56 -7.88
C LEU A 305 -3.54 9.29 -7.74
N VAL A 306 -3.69 10.11 -6.71
CA VAL A 306 -4.90 10.85 -6.41
C VAL A 306 -4.53 12.32 -6.31
N SER A 307 -5.29 13.19 -6.99
CA SER A 307 -5.04 14.64 -6.94
C SER A 307 -5.30 15.25 -5.56
N GLU A 308 -6.19 14.63 -4.78
CA GLU A 308 -6.57 15.09 -3.46
C GLU A 308 -7.21 13.98 -2.60
N ILE A 309 -6.71 13.79 -1.37
CA ILE A 309 -7.31 12.87 -0.40
C ILE A 309 -8.30 13.63 0.49
N LYS A 310 -9.50 13.06 0.58
CA LYS A 310 -10.61 13.54 1.38
C LYS A 310 -10.60 12.86 2.75
N LEU A 311 -10.19 13.58 3.79
CA LEU A 311 -10.22 13.08 5.17
C LEU A 311 -11.66 12.95 5.68
N PRO A 312 -11.98 11.94 6.53
CA PRO A 312 -13.32 11.74 7.08
C PRO A 312 -13.93 12.93 7.82
N ALA A 313 -15.26 12.96 7.97
CA ALA A 313 -15.88 13.96 8.85
C ALA A 313 -15.46 13.74 10.30
N VAL A 314 -15.28 14.85 11.02
CA VAL A 314 -15.26 14.82 12.48
C VAL A 314 -16.66 15.16 12.96
N VAL A 315 -17.27 14.27 13.73
CA VAL A 315 -18.50 14.56 14.49
C VAL A 315 -18.07 14.63 15.94
N VAL A 316 -18.14 15.79 16.59
CA VAL A 316 -17.93 15.92 18.03
C VAL A 316 -19.21 16.45 18.62
N ASN A 317 -19.98 15.60 19.30
CA ASN A 317 -21.10 16.05 20.12
C ASN A 317 -20.53 16.54 21.46
N ASN A 318 -20.81 17.80 21.81
CA ASN A 318 -20.44 18.41 23.10
C ASN A 318 -21.27 17.87 24.28
N GLN A 319 -22.11 16.85 24.07
CA GLN A 319 -22.79 16.17 25.15
C GLN A 319 -21.89 15.02 25.65
N PRO A 320 -21.73 14.86 26.98
CA PRO A 320 -21.13 13.65 27.51
C PRO A 320 -21.91 12.46 26.95
N PRO A 321 -21.24 11.40 26.46
CA PRO A 321 -21.94 10.25 25.93
C PRO A 321 -22.93 9.75 27.01
N PRO A 322 -24.15 9.32 26.64
CA PRO A 322 -24.93 8.52 27.56
C PRO A 322 -24.03 7.35 28.01
N PRO A 323 -24.11 6.88 29.27
CA PRO A 323 -23.37 5.71 29.69
C PRO A 323 -23.88 4.53 28.85
N VAL A 324 -23.23 4.28 27.72
CA VAL A 324 -23.48 3.10 26.92
C VAL A 324 -22.91 1.98 27.78
N SER A 325 -23.79 1.15 28.32
CA SER A 325 -23.42 -0.09 28.98
C SER A 325 -22.90 -1.06 27.92
N TRP A 326 -21.72 -0.78 27.37
CA TRP A 326 -20.88 -1.84 26.84
C TRP A 326 -20.39 -2.62 28.05
N VAL A 327 -21.11 -3.68 28.37
CA VAL A 327 -20.62 -4.71 29.28
C VAL A 327 -19.33 -5.25 28.67
N PRO A 328 -18.19 -5.21 29.37
CA PRO A 328 -16.95 -5.76 28.86
C PRO A 328 -17.08 -7.28 28.80
N ALA A 329 -17.40 -7.81 27.63
CA ALA A 329 -17.18 -9.21 27.30
C ALA A 329 -15.68 -9.50 26.97
N LEU A 330 -14.77 -8.68 27.50
CA LEU A 330 -13.35 -8.98 27.70
C LEU A 330 -13.06 -9.09 29.21
N SER A 331 -13.87 -9.87 29.92
CA SER A 331 -13.53 -10.31 31.28
C SER A 331 -12.62 -11.52 31.19
N SER A 332 -11.32 -11.31 30.90
CA SER A 332 -10.16 -12.06 31.45
C SER A 332 -8.85 -11.94 30.66
N ALA A 333 -8.79 -11.23 29.53
CA ALA A 333 -7.53 -10.98 28.83
C ALA A 333 -7.28 -9.47 28.76
N GLU A 334 -6.14 -9.03 29.31
CA GLU A 334 -5.76 -7.62 29.35
C GLU A 334 -5.85 -6.99 27.94
N PRO A 335 -6.47 -5.81 27.76
CA PRO A 335 -6.42 -5.09 26.49
C PRO A 335 -5.02 -4.49 26.37
N ARG A 336 -4.10 -5.16 25.66
CA ARG A 336 -2.72 -4.68 25.54
C ARG A 336 -2.19 -4.73 24.11
N TRP A 337 -2.76 -3.89 23.26
CA TRP A 337 -1.90 -3.06 22.40
C TRP A 337 -1.86 -1.66 23.00
N PRO A 338 -1.01 -1.39 24.01
CA PRO A 338 -0.71 0.00 24.29
C PRO A 338 -0.04 0.56 23.03
N LEU A 339 -0.43 1.76 22.59
CA LEU A 339 0.34 2.49 21.58
C LEU A 339 1.85 2.56 21.93
N ALA A 340 2.19 2.36 23.21
CA ALA A 340 3.54 2.23 23.73
C ALA A 340 4.36 1.02 23.20
N SER A 341 3.74 -0.02 22.63
CA SER A 341 4.42 -1.21 22.09
C SER A 341 4.55 -1.19 20.57
N CYS A 342 4.91 -0.02 20.00
CA CYS A 342 5.27 0.21 18.58
C CYS A 342 6.45 -0.63 18.06
N GLU A 343 6.57 -1.90 18.44
CA GLU A 343 7.64 -2.82 18.05
C GLU A 343 7.73 -2.99 16.53
N HIS A 344 6.61 -2.84 15.82
CA HIS A 344 6.51 -2.99 14.36
C HIS A 344 6.38 -1.67 13.58
N LEU A 345 6.55 -0.51 14.23
CA LEU A 345 6.31 0.78 13.57
C LEU A 345 7.33 1.05 12.46
N ASP A 346 8.58 0.66 12.66
CA ASP A 346 9.64 0.90 11.68
C ASP A 346 9.43 0.04 10.42
N GLU A 347 8.87 -1.17 10.53
CA GLU A 347 8.42 -2.03 9.44
C GLU A 347 7.26 -1.38 8.68
N LEU A 348 6.24 -0.89 9.38
CA LEU A 348 5.13 -0.17 8.77
C LEU A 348 5.59 1.06 7.99
N MET A 349 6.54 1.81 8.56
CA MET A 349 7.14 2.96 7.89
C MET A 349 7.88 2.54 6.62
N ALA A 350 8.62 1.42 6.64
CA ALA A 350 9.27 0.90 5.44
C ALA A 350 8.25 0.49 4.36
N VAL A 351 7.16 -0.19 4.74
CA VAL A 351 6.06 -0.54 3.81
C VAL A 351 5.48 0.71 3.16
N SER A 352 5.21 1.73 3.98
CA SER A 352 4.64 3.00 3.52
C SER A 352 5.60 3.78 2.62
N CYS A 353 6.91 3.73 2.87
CA CYS A 353 7.95 4.27 1.98
C CYS A 353 8.14 3.45 0.69
N TYR A 354 7.66 2.20 0.63
CA TYR A 354 7.68 1.38 -0.57
C TYR A 354 6.36 1.52 -1.36
N SER A 355 6.11 2.76 -1.82
CA SER A 355 4.87 3.16 -2.50
C SER A 355 4.50 2.25 -3.68
N ALA A 356 5.50 1.83 -4.47
CA ALA A 356 5.33 0.96 -5.64
C ALA A 356 4.67 -0.40 -5.32
N GLY A 357 4.85 -0.92 -4.10
CA GLY A 357 4.30 -2.22 -3.70
C GLY A 357 2.88 -2.17 -3.15
N ILE A 358 2.36 -1.00 -2.77
CA ILE A 358 1.06 -0.88 -2.07
C ILE A 358 -0.11 -1.31 -2.97
N ILE A 359 -0.18 -0.81 -4.21
CA ILE A 359 -1.27 -1.13 -5.13
C ILE A 359 -1.24 -2.61 -5.55
N PRO A 360 -0.09 -3.21 -5.94
CA PRO A 360 0.02 -4.66 -6.16
C PRO A 360 -0.48 -5.50 -4.98
N MET A 361 -0.10 -5.14 -3.74
CA MET A 361 -0.55 -5.83 -2.53
C MET A 361 -2.05 -5.70 -2.25
N LEU A 362 -2.71 -4.64 -2.71
CA LEU A 362 -4.15 -4.46 -2.53
C LEU A 362 -4.93 -5.19 -3.63
N LEU A 363 -4.61 -4.96 -4.90
CA LEU A 363 -5.42 -5.45 -6.03
C LEU A 363 -5.24 -6.95 -6.32
N ASN A 364 -4.19 -7.59 -5.82
CA ASN A 364 -4.03 -9.04 -5.89
C ASN A 364 -5.16 -9.82 -5.18
N VAL A 365 -6.01 -9.20 -4.36
CA VAL A 365 -7.22 -9.84 -3.80
C VAL A 365 -8.16 -10.40 -4.88
N PHE A 366 -8.09 -9.83 -6.09
CA PHE A 366 -8.82 -10.29 -7.28
C PHE A 366 -8.10 -11.39 -8.05
N TYR A 367 -6.82 -11.65 -7.76
CA TYR A 367 -6.04 -12.67 -8.43
C TYR A 367 -6.46 -14.08 -8.01
N ASN A 368 -6.52 -14.98 -8.99
CA ASN A 368 -6.72 -16.41 -8.77
C ASN A 368 -5.77 -17.19 -9.71
N PRO A 369 -4.86 -18.01 -9.17
CA PRO A 369 -3.86 -18.72 -9.98
C PRO A 369 -4.44 -19.77 -10.93
N GLU A 370 -5.69 -20.18 -10.75
CA GLU A 370 -6.34 -21.14 -11.65
C GLU A 370 -6.85 -20.50 -12.94
N ILE A 371 -7.06 -19.19 -12.93
CA ILE A 371 -7.57 -18.46 -14.07
C ILE A 371 -6.46 -18.22 -15.09
N LYS A 372 -6.73 -18.61 -16.33
CA LYS A 372 -5.86 -18.37 -17.48
C LYS A 372 -6.10 -16.96 -18.03
N SER A 373 -5.11 -16.42 -18.74
CA SER A 373 -5.14 -15.06 -19.29
C SER A 373 -6.34 -14.76 -20.19
N ASN A 374 -6.88 -15.75 -20.91
CA ASN A 374 -8.07 -15.59 -21.76
C ASN A 374 -9.41 -15.66 -21.00
N ALA A 375 -9.39 -15.99 -19.71
CA ALA A 375 -10.57 -16.15 -18.86
C ALA A 375 -10.66 -15.11 -17.72
N VAL A 376 -9.85 -14.04 -17.80
CA VAL A 376 -9.79 -12.99 -16.77
C VAL A 376 -11.08 -12.19 -16.66
N THR A 377 -11.66 -11.82 -17.80
CA THR A 377 -12.91 -11.04 -17.86
C THR A 377 -14.06 -11.67 -17.07
N PRO A 378 -14.49 -12.92 -17.36
CA PRO A 378 -15.62 -13.50 -16.64
C PRO A 378 -15.33 -13.64 -15.14
N TRP A 379 -14.07 -13.91 -14.77
CA TRP A 379 -13.65 -13.96 -13.37
C TRP A 379 -13.85 -12.59 -12.68
N LEU A 380 -13.36 -11.50 -13.26
CA LEU A 380 -13.49 -10.17 -12.68
C LEU A 380 -14.95 -9.67 -12.68
N GLN A 381 -15.71 -9.97 -13.73
CA GLN A 381 -17.12 -9.62 -13.80
C GLN A 381 -17.93 -10.31 -12.71
N GLY A 382 -17.70 -11.61 -12.45
CA GLY A 382 -18.38 -12.34 -11.37
C GLY A 382 -18.08 -11.76 -9.99
N ALA A 383 -16.82 -11.40 -9.73
CA ALA A 383 -16.38 -10.78 -8.48
C ALA A 383 -17.06 -9.42 -8.24
N LEU A 384 -16.99 -8.54 -9.24
CA LEU A 384 -17.53 -7.18 -9.16
C LEU A 384 -19.06 -7.17 -9.17
N ALA A 385 -19.71 -8.15 -9.81
CA ALA A 385 -21.15 -8.33 -9.73
C ALA A 385 -21.60 -8.50 -8.28
N VAL A 386 -20.96 -9.38 -7.51
CA VAL A 386 -21.30 -9.59 -6.09
C VAL A 386 -21.12 -8.31 -5.27
N ILE A 387 -19.99 -7.63 -5.42
CA ILE A 387 -19.72 -6.37 -4.70
C ILE A 387 -20.81 -5.35 -5.02
N LYS A 388 -21.16 -5.19 -6.30
CA LYS A 388 -22.16 -4.23 -6.76
C LYS A 388 -23.58 -4.58 -6.32
N THR A 389 -23.96 -5.85 -6.34
CA THR A 389 -25.34 -6.27 -6.05
C THR A 389 -25.60 -6.39 -4.55
N HIS A 390 -24.61 -6.83 -3.76
CA HIS A 390 -24.80 -7.15 -2.35
C HIS A 390 -24.14 -6.15 -1.39
N ALA A 391 -23.10 -5.42 -1.80
CA ALA A 391 -22.29 -4.60 -0.90
C ALA A 391 -22.11 -3.12 -1.33
N ALA A 392 -22.69 -2.68 -2.45
CA ALA A 392 -22.47 -1.33 -3.02
C ALA A 392 -22.73 -0.18 -2.04
N ASN A 393 -23.72 -0.32 -1.16
CA ASN A 393 -24.09 0.72 -0.18
C ASN A 393 -23.49 0.46 1.22
N ALA A 394 -22.57 -0.49 1.34
CA ALA A 394 -21.98 -0.92 2.61
C ALA A 394 -20.43 -0.97 2.51
N PRO A 395 -19.73 0.18 2.55
CA PRO A 395 -18.27 0.25 2.43
C PRO A 395 -17.50 -0.64 3.41
N LEU A 396 -18.01 -0.77 4.64
CA LEU A 396 -17.41 -1.65 5.66
C LEU A 396 -17.58 -3.13 5.34
N VAL A 397 -18.69 -3.52 4.69
CA VAL A 397 -18.89 -4.90 4.23
C VAL A 397 -17.92 -5.19 3.08
N VAL A 398 -17.77 -4.27 2.12
CA VAL A 398 -16.76 -4.40 1.05
C VAL A 398 -15.36 -4.51 1.65
N CYS A 399 -15.02 -3.66 2.62
CA CYS A 399 -13.75 -3.73 3.34
C CYS A 399 -13.54 -5.11 3.95
N ARG A 400 -14.53 -5.61 4.69
CA ARG A 400 -14.45 -6.92 5.34
C ARG A 400 -14.29 -8.04 4.30
N MET A 401 -15.01 -8.00 3.18
CA MET A 401 -14.85 -8.98 2.12
C MET A 401 -13.40 -9.05 1.62
N LEU A 402 -12.77 -7.89 1.40
CA LEU A 402 -11.40 -7.80 0.89
C LEU A 402 -10.38 -8.25 1.94
N MET A 403 -10.59 -7.89 3.21
CA MET A 403 -9.78 -8.34 4.34
C MET A 403 -9.83 -9.86 4.54
N GLU A 404 -11.02 -10.45 4.42
CA GLU A 404 -11.21 -11.90 4.56
C GLU A 404 -10.57 -12.71 3.44
N ARG A 405 -10.61 -12.18 2.21
CA ARG A 405 -9.91 -12.82 1.09
C ARG A 405 -8.40 -12.73 1.22
N GLN A 406 -7.87 -11.66 1.81
CA GLN A 406 -6.42 -11.51 1.97
C GLN A 406 -6.03 -10.90 3.32
N PRO A 407 -6.01 -11.73 4.38
CA PRO A 407 -5.75 -11.27 5.74
C PRO A 407 -4.39 -10.57 5.92
N GLY A 408 -3.36 -10.99 5.17
CA GLY A 408 -2.00 -10.43 5.27
C GLY A 408 -1.89 -8.95 4.91
N VAL A 409 -2.84 -8.41 4.14
CA VAL A 409 -2.89 -6.98 3.76
C VAL A 409 -4.15 -6.28 4.28
N ALA A 410 -4.91 -6.96 5.14
CA ALA A 410 -6.20 -6.48 5.63
C ALA A 410 -6.11 -5.10 6.29
N PHE A 411 -5.01 -4.83 7.00
CA PHE A 411 -4.73 -3.53 7.60
C PHE A 411 -4.72 -2.39 6.56
N LEU A 412 -4.16 -2.63 5.36
CA LEU A 412 -4.13 -1.64 4.29
C LEU A 412 -5.53 -1.42 3.70
N TRP A 413 -6.34 -2.47 3.53
CA TRP A 413 -7.74 -2.34 3.07
C TRP A 413 -8.61 -1.54 4.03
N PHE A 414 -8.33 -1.63 5.33
CA PHE A 414 -8.99 -0.78 6.32
C PHE A 414 -8.63 0.70 6.12
N GLY A 415 -7.34 1.00 5.92
CA GLY A 415 -6.88 2.35 5.57
C GLY A 415 -7.52 2.90 4.28
N VAL A 416 -7.64 2.06 3.24
CA VAL A 416 -8.30 2.42 1.97
C VAL A 416 -9.76 2.83 2.22
N THR A 417 -10.46 2.10 3.09
CA THR A 417 -11.85 2.37 3.44
C THR A 417 -12.00 3.67 4.21
N VAL A 418 -11.11 3.93 5.16
CA VAL A 418 -11.04 5.19 5.91
C VAL A 418 -10.81 6.38 4.97
N LEU A 419 -9.95 6.22 3.95
CA LEU A 419 -9.66 7.27 2.97
C LEU A 419 -10.71 7.37 1.84
N GLY A 420 -11.70 6.48 1.79
CA GLY A 420 -12.72 6.47 0.74
C GLY A 420 -12.19 6.09 -0.65
N LEU A 421 -11.13 5.28 -0.72
CA LEU A 421 -10.43 4.94 -1.97
C LEU A 421 -10.90 3.62 -2.62
N GLN A 422 -11.91 2.96 -2.04
CA GLN A 422 -12.37 1.65 -2.50
C GLN A 422 -12.88 1.67 -3.94
N GLU A 423 -13.79 2.60 -4.28
CA GLU A 423 -14.36 2.70 -5.63
C GLU A 423 -13.27 2.94 -6.70
N TRP A 424 -12.25 3.72 -6.38
CA TRP A 424 -11.13 3.96 -7.28
C TRP A 424 -10.34 2.68 -7.57
N LEU A 425 -10.03 1.89 -6.53
CA LEU A 425 -9.37 0.59 -6.67
C LEU A 425 -10.26 -0.44 -7.40
N LEU A 426 -11.56 -0.46 -7.13
CA LEU A 426 -12.51 -1.37 -7.79
C LEU A 426 -12.67 -1.05 -9.28
N HIS A 427 -12.64 0.24 -9.64
CA HIS A 427 -12.64 0.67 -11.04
C HIS A 427 -11.42 0.13 -11.79
N HIS A 428 -10.25 0.24 -11.18
CA HIS A 428 -9.01 -0.29 -11.73
C HIS A 428 -9.01 -1.82 -11.88
N ALA A 429 -9.50 -2.53 -10.86
CA ALA A 429 -9.70 -3.98 -10.95
C ALA A 429 -10.63 -4.36 -12.10
N ARG A 430 -11.70 -3.57 -12.35
CA ARG A 430 -12.62 -3.79 -13.46
C ARG A 430 -11.96 -3.71 -14.82
N LEU A 431 -10.98 -2.81 -14.98
CA LEU A 431 -10.20 -2.68 -16.21
C LEU A 431 -9.13 -3.80 -16.36
N GLY A 432 -9.02 -4.71 -15.39
CA GLY A 432 -8.01 -5.75 -15.38
C GLY A 432 -6.62 -5.26 -14.96
N TRP A 433 -6.50 -4.01 -14.46
CA TRP A 433 -5.24 -3.48 -13.95
C TRP A 433 -4.93 -4.09 -12.58
N ILE A 434 -4.20 -5.20 -12.58
CA ILE A 434 -3.73 -5.89 -11.39
C ILE A 434 -2.21 -6.01 -11.51
N PRO A 435 -1.47 -4.98 -11.06
CA PRO A 435 -0.02 -4.93 -11.23
C PRO A 435 0.68 -5.98 -10.35
N ILE A 436 1.87 -6.38 -10.79
CA ILE A 436 2.74 -7.32 -10.06
C ILE A 436 3.91 -6.55 -9.48
N ASP A 437 4.23 -6.84 -8.22
CA ASP A 437 5.50 -6.48 -7.62
C ASP A 437 6.01 -7.63 -6.74
N LEU A 438 6.97 -8.39 -7.27
CA LEU A 438 7.49 -9.57 -6.58
C LEU A 438 8.12 -9.21 -5.22
N VAL A 439 8.69 -8.01 -5.09
CA VAL A 439 9.31 -7.57 -3.83
C VAL A 439 8.28 -7.53 -2.71
N SER A 440 7.19 -6.79 -2.89
CA SER A 440 6.09 -6.72 -1.92
C SER A 440 5.37 -8.06 -1.79
N ALA A 441 5.27 -8.86 -2.84
CA ALA A 441 4.72 -10.22 -2.79
C ALA A 441 5.53 -11.11 -1.83
N GLY A 442 6.87 -11.01 -1.87
CA GLY A 442 7.77 -11.71 -0.95
C GLY A 442 7.58 -11.31 0.50
N TRP A 443 7.48 -10.01 0.80
CA TRP A 443 7.34 -9.50 2.18
C TRP A 443 5.95 -9.72 2.77
N SER A 444 4.91 -9.48 1.96
CA SER A 444 3.51 -9.69 2.36
C SER A 444 3.09 -11.17 2.31
N ARG A 445 3.95 -12.04 1.77
CA ARG A 445 3.67 -13.46 1.50
C ARG A 445 2.39 -13.67 0.68
N THR A 446 2.15 -12.78 -0.27
CA THR A 446 0.99 -12.85 -1.15
C THR A 446 1.36 -13.44 -2.50
N LEU A 447 0.45 -14.23 -3.07
CA LEU A 447 0.59 -14.70 -4.43
C LEU A 447 0.06 -13.64 -5.39
N GLN A 448 0.95 -12.99 -6.14
CA GLN A 448 0.60 -11.93 -7.09
C GLN A 448 0.70 -12.38 -8.56
N SER A 449 1.47 -13.42 -8.87
CA SER A 449 1.65 -13.89 -10.25
C SER A 449 1.89 -15.39 -10.34
N PHE A 450 1.59 -15.96 -11.50
CA PHE A 450 1.80 -17.38 -11.78
C PHE A 450 3.28 -17.79 -11.73
N VAL A 451 4.21 -16.85 -11.90
CA VAL A 451 5.66 -17.10 -11.83
C VAL A 451 6.15 -17.45 -10.42
N GLN A 452 5.37 -17.09 -9.39
CA GLN A 452 5.66 -17.47 -8.00
C GLN A 452 5.26 -18.92 -7.70
N GLN A 453 4.40 -19.53 -8.52
CA GLN A 453 3.96 -20.90 -8.29
C GLN A 453 5.05 -21.91 -8.68
N PRO A 454 5.07 -23.10 -8.02
CA PRO A 454 5.92 -24.19 -8.46
C PRO A 454 5.56 -24.62 -9.88
N VAL A 455 6.55 -25.13 -10.59
CA VAL A 455 6.31 -25.85 -11.84
C VAL A 455 5.50 -27.12 -11.59
N SER A 456 4.70 -27.52 -12.57
CA SER A 456 3.90 -28.75 -12.51
C SER A 456 4.77 -29.98 -12.21
N THR A 457 4.17 -30.97 -11.54
CA THR A 457 4.81 -32.28 -11.29
C THR A 457 3.81 -33.38 -11.65
N PRO A 458 4.03 -34.12 -12.76
CA PRO A 458 5.17 -34.04 -13.69
C PRO A 458 5.18 -32.73 -14.51
N LEU A 459 6.37 -32.31 -14.95
CA LEU A 459 6.58 -31.11 -15.78
C LEU A 459 6.14 -31.33 -17.23
N ASP A 460 6.43 -32.52 -17.74
CA ASP A 460 6.10 -32.97 -19.09
C ASP A 460 4.98 -34.01 -18.98
N VAL A 461 3.88 -33.74 -19.68
CA VAL A 461 2.78 -34.69 -19.85
C VAL A 461 2.61 -34.91 -21.36
N ASN A 462 2.83 -36.14 -21.82
CA ASN A 462 2.72 -36.52 -23.24
C ASN A 462 3.67 -35.77 -24.19
N GLU A 463 4.90 -35.49 -23.78
CA GLU A 463 5.88 -34.70 -24.53
C GLU A 463 5.49 -33.22 -24.71
N GLU A 464 4.50 -32.76 -23.94
CA GLU A 464 4.03 -31.37 -23.92
C GLU A 464 4.31 -30.71 -22.57
N ILE A 465 4.71 -29.44 -22.63
CA ILE A 465 4.96 -28.60 -21.46
C ILE A 465 4.01 -27.41 -21.50
N SER A 466 3.32 -27.16 -20.39
CA SER A 466 2.42 -26.01 -20.29
C SER A 466 3.16 -24.70 -20.54
N ARG A 467 2.52 -23.75 -21.23
CA ARG A 467 3.10 -22.40 -21.43
C ARG A 467 3.38 -21.69 -20.11
N ALA A 468 2.60 -22.00 -19.08
CA ALA A 468 2.80 -21.47 -17.73
C ALA A 468 4.11 -21.98 -17.12
N ASP A 469 4.42 -23.28 -17.25
CA ASP A 469 5.67 -23.87 -16.77
C ASP A 469 6.87 -23.41 -17.60
N GLN A 470 6.72 -23.27 -18.92
CA GLN A 470 7.72 -22.61 -19.76
C GLN A 470 8.04 -21.21 -19.22
N GLY A 471 7.03 -20.38 -18.94
CA GLY A 471 7.22 -19.04 -18.40
C GLY A 471 7.92 -19.03 -17.04
N ARG A 472 7.55 -19.94 -16.12
CA ARG A 472 8.20 -20.10 -14.80
C ARG A 472 9.68 -20.43 -14.94
N LEU A 473 10.01 -21.41 -15.79
CA LEU A 473 11.39 -21.84 -16.02
C LEU A 473 12.22 -20.75 -16.72
N LEU A 474 11.65 -20.06 -17.71
CA LEU A 474 12.30 -18.94 -18.39
C LEU A 474 12.62 -17.81 -17.42
N PHE A 475 11.69 -17.45 -16.55
CA PHE A 475 11.92 -16.42 -15.53
C PHE A 475 13.01 -16.82 -14.53
N MET A 476 12.99 -18.08 -14.05
CA MET A 476 14.03 -18.60 -13.15
C MET A 476 15.40 -18.77 -13.82
N SER A 477 15.45 -18.96 -15.14
CA SER A 477 16.71 -19.18 -15.89
C SER A 477 17.64 -17.98 -15.92
N THR A 478 17.19 -16.83 -15.37
CA THR A 478 17.89 -15.54 -15.34
C THR A 478 18.49 -15.14 -16.70
N SER A 479 17.93 -15.67 -17.79
CA SER A 479 18.31 -15.29 -19.14
C SER A 479 18.22 -13.76 -19.22
N PRO A 480 19.22 -13.06 -19.80
CA PRO A 480 19.16 -11.61 -19.97
C PRO A 480 17.86 -11.13 -20.61
N LYS A 481 17.21 -12.03 -21.37
CA LYS A 481 15.93 -11.84 -22.05
C LYS A 481 14.71 -11.77 -21.12
N TYR A 482 14.77 -12.34 -19.92
CA TYR A 482 13.63 -12.48 -18.99
C TYR A 482 13.93 -11.88 -17.59
N GLN A 483 14.73 -10.82 -17.54
CA GLN A 483 15.08 -10.15 -16.28
C GLN A 483 13.91 -9.38 -15.63
N SER A 484 12.89 -9.01 -16.42
CA SER A 484 11.67 -8.38 -15.91
C SER A 484 10.59 -9.42 -15.66
N ALA A 485 9.89 -9.27 -14.53
CA ALA A 485 8.66 -10.01 -14.28
C ALA A 485 7.62 -9.70 -15.38
N PRO A 486 6.71 -10.65 -15.69
CA PRO A 486 5.63 -10.36 -16.62
C PRO A 486 4.82 -9.15 -16.12
N SER A 487 4.30 -8.33 -17.03
CA SER A 487 3.39 -7.23 -16.67
C SER A 487 1.99 -7.73 -16.30
N CYS A 488 1.69 -8.99 -16.63
CA CYS A 488 0.41 -9.66 -16.41
C CYS A 488 0.54 -10.77 -15.34
N PRO A 489 -0.34 -10.81 -14.32
CA PRO A 489 -0.31 -11.83 -13.25
C PRO A 489 -0.82 -13.20 -13.69
N TRP A 490 -1.61 -13.23 -14.76
CA TRP A 490 -2.36 -14.40 -15.20
C TRP A 490 -1.50 -15.35 -16.04
N LYS A 491 -1.69 -16.65 -15.84
CA LYS A 491 -0.93 -17.67 -16.58
C LYS A 491 -1.38 -17.75 -18.04
N PRO A 492 -0.46 -17.97 -19.00
CA PRO A 492 -0.84 -18.24 -20.37
C PRO A 492 -1.58 -19.57 -20.48
N PHE A 493 -2.50 -19.68 -21.43
CA PHE A 493 -3.23 -20.92 -21.69
C PHE A 493 -2.49 -21.83 -22.68
N GLY A 494 -2.76 -23.13 -22.59
CA GLY A 494 -2.28 -24.16 -23.53
C GLY A 494 -0.82 -24.56 -23.33
N GLU A 495 -0.35 -25.38 -24.25
CA GLU A 495 0.87 -26.18 -24.12
C GLU A 495 1.66 -26.14 -25.44
N ASN A 496 2.94 -26.50 -25.38
CA ASN A 496 3.77 -26.69 -26.56
C ASN A 496 4.52 -28.03 -26.43
N PRO A 497 4.86 -28.68 -27.56
CA PRO A 497 5.79 -29.80 -27.53
C PRO A 497 7.10 -29.38 -26.86
N GLY A 498 7.63 -30.21 -25.97
CA GLY A 498 8.87 -29.92 -25.23
C GLY A 498 10.03 -29.57 -26.16
N VAL A 499 10.11 -30.22 -27.32
CA VAL A 499 11.12 -29.97 -28.38
C VAL A 499 11.01 -28.60 -29.04
N GLU A 500 9.85 -27.93 -28.97
CA GLU A 500 9.62 -26.59 -29.52
C GLU A 500 9.82 -25.49 -28.46
N THR A 501 10.11 -25.85 -27.21
CA THR A 501 10.37 -24.87 -26.15
C THR A 501 11.78 -24.28 -26.23
N ASP A 502 12.03 -23.17 -25.55
CA ASP A 502 13.36 -22.58 -25.47
C ASP A 502 14.37 -23.59 -24.89
N MET A 503 15.61 -23.58 -25.40
CA MET A 503 16.68 -24.48 -24.95
C MET A 503 16.89 -24.46 -23.44
N HIS A 504 16.72 -23.30 -22.79
CA HIS A 504 16.78 -23.22 -21.33
C HIS A 504 15.69 -24.07 -20.68
N VAL A 505 14.46 -24.04 -21.20
CA VAL A 505 13.36 -24.88 -20.71
C VAL A 505 13.64 -26.36 -20.95
N GLN A 506 14.17 -26.72 -22.12
CA GLN A 506 14.49 -28.11 -22.48
C GLN A 506 15.50 -28.74 -21.51
N HIS A 507 16.52 -27.99 -21.08
CA HIS A 507 17.47 -28.46 -20.07
C HIS A 507 16.80 -28.81 -18.74
N HIS A 508 15.70 -28.16 -18.39
CA HIS A 508 14.95 -28.44 -17.17
C HIS A 508 13.80 -29.44 -17.36
N GLY A 509 13.61 -30.04 -18.55
CA GLY A 509 12.49 -30.94 -18.85
C GLY A 509 12.34 -32.15 -17.92
N GLN A 510 13.44 -32.60 -17.29
CA GLN A 510 13.44 -33.70 -16.31
C GLN A 510 13.43 -33.25 -14.84
N CYS A 511 13.43 -31.94 -14.60
CA CYS A 511 13.44 -31.40 -13.25
C CYS A 511 12.02 -31.37 -12.65
N ASN A 512 11.92 -31.58 -11.34
CA ASN A 512 10.63 -31.58 -10.62
C ASN A 512 10.66 -30.60 -9.45
N GLY A 513 9.62 -29.79 -9.32
CA GLY A 513 9.35 -28.96 -8.13
C GLY A 513 10.20 -27.70 -8.01
N HIS A 514 10.64 -27.11 -9.13
CA HIS A 514 11.22 -25.76 -9.13
C HIS A 514 10.17 -24.72 -8.76
N GLU A 515 10.48 -23.88 -7.78
CA GLU A 515 9.62 -22.79 -7.31
C GLU A 515 10.48 -21.59 -6.96
N LEU A 516 9.97 -20.39 -7.28
CA LEU A 516 10.64 -19.13 -6.99
C LEU A 516 10.38 -18.71 -5.53
N GLN A 517 11.45 -18.60 -4.73
CA GLN A 517 11.37 -18.20 -3.33
C GLN A 517 12.26 -17.00 -2.99
N CYS A 518 11.69 -16.02 -2.29
CA CYS A 518 12.44 -14.94 -1.66
C CYS A 518 13.20 -15.48 -0.45
N ARG A 519 14.52 -15.32 -0.42
CA ARG A 519 15.36 -15.87 0.66
C ARG A 519 15.99 -14.85 1.56
N SER A 520 16.26 -13.66 1.05
CA SER A 520 16.91 -12.62 1.84
C SER A 520 16.60 -11.23 1.33
N PHE A 521 16.69 -10.27 2.25
CA PHE A 521 16.74 -8.86 1.96
C PHE A 521 17.89 -8.19 2.70
N GLN A 522 18.50 -7.23 2.02
CA GLN A 522 19.63 -6.46 2.52
C GLN A 522 19.40 -4.98 2.28
N TRP A 523 19.63 -4.16 3.31
CA TRP A 523 19.67 -2.71 3.17
C TRP A 523 21.04 -2.24 2.70
N ASP A 524 21.08 -1.26 1.79
CA ASP A 524 22.30 -0.50 1.52
C ASP A 524 22.47 0.58 2.61
N THR A 525 23.54 0.48 3.38
CA THR A 525 23.89 1.37 4.49
C THR A 525 25.16 2.16 4.21
N ASP A 526 25.45 3.17 5.03
CA ASP A 526 26.71 3.90 4.99
C ASP A 526 27.94 3.00 5.28
N ARG A 527 27.75 1.90 6.02
CA ARG A 527 28.79 0.94 6.44
C ARG A 527 28.86 -0.33 5.58
N GLY A 528 28.06 -0.44 4.53
CA GLY A 528 27.99 -1.63 3.68
C GLY A 528 26.56 -2.16 3.58
N LYS A 529 26.40 -3.48 3.46
CA LYS A 529 25.07 -4.11 3.37
C LYS A 529 24.69 -4.72 4.72
N LEU A 530 23.43 -4.54 5.13
CA LEU A 530 22.89 -5.12 6.36
C LEU A 530 21.77 -6.11 6.03
N MET A 531 21.99 -7.38 6.36
CA MET A 531 21.04 -8.49 6.16
C MET A 531 19.92 -8.43 7.21
N PHE A 532 18.67 -8.66 6.79
CA PHE A 532 17.53 -8.70 7.73
C PHE A 532 16.92 -10.10 7.92
N TRP A 533 16.74 -10.89 6.86
CA TRP A 533 16.35 -12.30 6.97
C TRP A 533 17.21 -13.23 6.13
N THR A 534 17.42 -14.44 6.65
CA THR A 534 18.04 -15.57 5.95
C THR A 534 17.35 -16.86 6.40
N GLY A 535 16.71 -17.59 5.49
CA GLY A 535 16.36 -19.01 5.69
C GLY A 535 14.96 -19.34 6.20
N ASP A 536 14.28 -18.50 6.98
CA ASP A 536 12.99 -18.87 7.62
C ASP A 536 11.73 -18.61 6.76
N LEU A 537 11.86 -17.99 5.58
CA LEU A 537 10.74 -17.83 4.63
C LEU A 537 10.51 -19.07 3.75
N ALA A 538 11.44 -20.04 3.77
CA ALA A 538 11.45 -21.16 2.82
C ALA A 538 10.35 -22.22 3.08
N ASP A 539 9.83 -22.32 4.31
CA ASP A 539 8.81 -23.31 4.72
C ASP A 539 7.37 -22.78 4.62
N CYS A 540 7.17 -21.66 3.92
CA CYS A 540 6.03 -20.80 4.14
C CYS A 540 5.38 -20.41 2.81
N SER A 541 4.41 -21.21 2.34
CA SER A 541 3.69 -21.00 1.07
C SER A 541 3.03 -19.62 1.01
N TYR A 542 2.96 -19.05 -0.21
CA TYR A 542 2.22 -17.81 -0.46
C TYR A 542 0.73 -18.00 -0.18
N ALA A 543 0.12 -17.00 0.46
CA ALA A 543 -1.31 -16.99 0.69
C ALA A 543 -2.06 -16.79 -0.65
N ILE A 544 -2.94 -17.73 -0.98
CA ILE A 544 -3.82 -17.64 -2.14
C ILE A 544 -5.10 -16.90 -1.73
N PRO A 545 -5.47 -15.80 -2.42
CA PRO A 545 -6.65 -15.02 -2.08
C PRO A 545 -7.93 -15.85 -2.01
N GLY A 546 -8.65 -15.77 -0.89
CA GLY A 546 -9.92 -16.44 -0.66
C GLY A 546 -9.85 -17.95 -0.45
N ARG A 547 -8.67 -18.59 -0.50
CA ARG A 547 -8.53 -20.05 -0.37
C ARG A 547 -8.98 -20.57 1.00
N ALA A 548 -8.59 -19.89 2.08
CA ALA A 548 -8.97 -20.28 3.44
C ALA A 548 -10.51 -20.34 3.64
N LEU A 549 -11.26 -19.50 2.92
CA LEU A 549 -12.74 -19.49 2.97
C LEU A 549 -13.38 -20.62 2.15
N LEU A 550 -12.64 -21.19 1.19
CA LEU A 550 -13.12 -22.31 0.37
C LEU A 550 -12.93 -23.66 1.08
N ASP A 551 -11.90 -23.76 1.93
CA ASP A 551 -11.60 -24.97 2.72
C ASP A 551 -12.54 -25.13 3.93
N ASP A 552 -13.28 -24.07 4.31
CA ASP A 552 -14.28 -24.12 5.37
C ASP A 552 -15.59 -24.74 4.85
N ALA A 553 -15.73 -26.06 5.06
CA ALA A 553 -16.75 -26.94 4.50
C ALA A 553 -18.20 -26.67 4.98
N ALA A 554 -18.46 -25.60 5.72
CA ALA A 554 -19.71 -25.39 6.45
C ALA A 554 -20.85 -24.71 5.66
N VAL A 555 -20.66 -24.34 4.39
CA VAL A 555 -21.71 -23.61 3.63
C VAL A 555 -22.04 -24.27 2.29
N PRO A 556 -23.00 -25.20 2.25
CA PRO A 556 -23.68 -25.58 1.03
C PRO A 556 -24.87 -24.63 0.81
N THR A 557 -24.69 -23.62 -0.03
CA THR A 557 -25.83 -22.85 -0.54
C THR A 557 -25.76 -22.90 -2.07
N GLN A 558 -26.80 -23.42 -2.71
CA GLN A 558 -27.04 -23.11 -4.12
C GLN A 558 -27.21 -21.58 -4.19
N VAL A 559 -26.15 -20.88 -4.56
CA VAL A 559 -26.16 -19.43 -4.68
C VAL A 559 -26.89 -19.09 -5.98
N PRO A 560 -28.02 -18.36 -5.94
CA PRO A 560 -28.65 -17.88 -7.16
C PRO A 560 -27.71 -16.86 -7.82
N VAL A 561 -27.04 -17.27 -8.88
CA VAL A 561 -26.08 -16.42 -9.61
C VAL A 561 -26.82 -15.32 -10.36
N ASP A 562 -26.40 -14.07 -10.15
CA ASP A 562 -26.90 -12.94 -10.92
C ASP A 562 -26.10 -12.78 -12.21
N TYR A 563 -26.72 -13.02 -13.37
CA TYR A 563 -26.08 -12.89 -14.68
C TYR A 563 -26.16 -11.47 -15.27
N ARG A 564 -26.81 -10.49 -14.63
CA ARG A 564 -26.91 -9.12 -15.16
C ARG A 564 -25.55 -8.42 -15.28
N GLY A 565 -24.57 -8.85 -14.48
CA GLY A 565 -23.19 -8.38 -14.53
C GLY A 565 -22.32 -9.06 -15.61
N MET A 566 -22.80 -10.16 -16.19
CA MET A 566 -22.07 -10.93 -17.19
C MET A 566 -22.22 -10.27 -18.57
N ARG A 567 -21.11 -9.80 -19.13
CA ARG A 567 -21.05 -9.11 -20.44
C ARG A 567 -20.00 -9.78 -21.31
N ARG A 568 -20.47 -10.55 -22.30
CA ARG A 568 -19.59 -11.32 -23.19
C ARG A 568 -18.94 -10.44 -24.26
N GLU A 569 -19.57 -9.33 -24.59
CA GLU A 569 -19.10 -8.34 -25.55
C GLU A 569 -17.93 -7.48 -25.02
N ASP A 570 -17.71 -7.47 -23.70
CA ASP A 570 -16.72 -6.64 -23.01
C ASP A 570 -15.60 -7.51 -22.41
N GLU A 571 -14.73 -8.07 -23.28
CA GLU A 571 -13.61 -8.95 -22.91
C GLU A 571 -12.25 -8.26 -22.81
N LEU A 572 -12.24 -6.95 -22.55
CA LEU A 572 -11.03 -6.12 -22.55
C LEU A 572 -9.95 -6.67 -21.61
N ALA A 573 -10.31 -7.06 -20.39
CA ALA A 573 -9.36 -7.58 -19.41
C ALA A 573 -8.70 -8.90 -19.87
N SER A 574 -9.47 -9.81 -20.48
CA SER A 574 -8.93 -11.06 -21.06
C SER A 574 -8.06 -10.78 -22.27
N GLN A 575 -8.45 -9.83 -23.12
CA GLN A 575 -7.69 -9.44 -24.31
C GLN A 575 -6.33 -8.86 -23.90
N VAL A 576 -6.32 -7.87 -23.01
CA VAL A 576 -5.10 -7.21 -22.51
C VAL A 576 -4.21 -8.22 -21.80
N ALA A 577 -4.77 -9.01 -20.87
CA ALA A 577 -4.00 -10.03 -20.14
C ALA A 577 -3.37 -11.07 -21.08
N THR A 578 -4.11 -11.48 -22.12
CA THR A 578 -3.62 -12.44 -23.11
C THR A 578 -2.55 -11.85 -23.99
N ARG A 579 -2.71 -10.64 -24.53
CA ARG A 579 -1.66 -9.94 -25.28
C ARG A 579 -0.39 -9.82 -24.46
N SER A 580 -0.50 -9.20 -23.28
CA SER A 580 0.65 -8.91 -22.42
C SER A 580 1.45 -10.16 -22.04
N ILE A 581 0.79 -11.28 -21.72
CA ILE A 581 1.54 -12.48 -21.33
C ILE A 581 2.18 -13.21 -22.51
N PHE A 582 1.53 -13.23 -23.68
CA PHE A 582 2.10 -13.85 -24.87
C PHE A 582 3.25 -13.00 -25.46
N ASP A 583 3.11 -11.67 -25.42
CA ASP A 583 4.19 -10.74 -25.79
C ASP A 583 5.40 -10.93 -24.88
N TRP A 584 5.19 -11.03 -23.56
CA TRP A 584 6.27 -11.33 -22.61
C TRP A 584 6.90 -12.70 -22.87
N LEU A 585 6.09 -13.75 -23.08
CA LEU A 585 6.56 -15.13 -23.27
C LEU A 585 7.29 -15.33 -24.62
N ARG A 586 7.02 -14.48 -25.61
CA ARG A 586 7.53 -14.58 -26.99
C ARG A 586 8.28 -13.34 -27.46
N MET A 587 8.86 -12.56 -26.52
CA MET A 587 9.65 -11.34 -26.82
C MET A 587 10.73 -11.52 -27.90
N HIS A 588 11.19 -12.75 -28.15
CA HIS A 588 12.26 -13.05 -29.11
C HIS A 588 11.92 -14.14 -30.14
N GLY A 589 10.63 -14.46 -30.34
CA GLY A 589 10.20 -15.35 -31.40
C GLY A 589 9.00 -16.23 -31.05
N ASN A 590 8.22 -16.58 -32.06
CA ASN A 590 7.00 -17.37 -31.94
C ASN A 590 7.27 -18.83 -32.26
N THR A 591 6.57 -19.74 -31.58
CA THR A 591 6.63 -21.16 -31.93
C THR A 591 5.69 -21.46 -33.12
N PRO A 592 6.04 -22.40 -34.03
CA PRO A 592 5.20 -22.71 -35.19
C PRO A 592 3.77 -23.15 -34.80
N GLY A 593 3.64 -23.88 -33.69
CA GLY A 593 2.35 -24.31 -33.13
C GLY A 593 1.41 -23.20 -32.68
N GLU A 594 1.90 -21.95 -32.53
CA GLU A 594 1.10 -20.82 -32.05
C GLU A 594 0.54 -19.94 -33.17
N SER A 595 0.73 -20.32 -34.45
CA SER A 595 0.33 -19.49 -35.59
C SER A 595 -1.17 -19.11 -35.60
N ALA A 596 -2.05 -19.96 -35.05
CA ALA A 596 -3.47 -19.65 -34.91
C ALA A 596 -3.75 -18.56 -33.88
N ILE A 597 -2.98 -18.50 -32.78
CA ILE A 597 -3.10 -17.48 -31.72
C ILE A 597 -2.73 -16.11 -32.30
N TRP A 598 -1.59 -16.01 -32.99
CA TRP A 598 -1.11 -14.75 -33.56
C TRP A 598 -1.98 -14.20 -34.70
N ARG A 599 -2.81 -15.05 -35.33
CA ARG A 599 -3.79 -14.61 -36.35
C ARG A 599 -5.14 -14.19 -35.75
N HIS A 600 -5.36 -14.39 -34.46
CA HIS A 600 -6.61 -14.04 -33.81
C HIS A 600 -6.78 -12.51 -33.71
N LYS A 601 -8.04 -12.05 -33.71
CA LYS A 601 -8.38 -10.61 -33.61
C LYS A 601 -7.81 -9.93 -32.35
N TRP A 602 -7.63 -10.69 -31.27
CA TRP A 602 -6.96 -10.19 -30.06
C TRP A 602 -5.45 -10.00 -30.24
N PHE A 603 -4.84 -10.29 -31.39
CA PHE A 603 -3.42 -10.01 -31.65
C PHE A 603 -3.21 -9.18 -32.91
N ARG A 604 -4.21 -9.14 -33.80
CA ARG A 604 -4.23 -8.21 -34.92
C ARG A 604 -4.38 -6.79 -34.38
N ASN A 605 -3.38 -5.96 -34.64
CA ASN A 605 -3.55 -4.52 -34.60
C ASN A 605 -4.38 -4.18 -35.84
N ASP A 606 -5.65 -3.87 -35.65
CA ASP A 606 -6.33 -3.02 -36.63
C ASP A 606 -5.72 -1.62 -36.39
N ASP A 607 -4.61 -1.33 -37.09
CA ASP A 607 -3.97 -0.02 -37.11
C ASP A 607 -4.96 1.00 -37.71
N ASP A 608 -5.81 1.57 -36.84
CA ASP A 608 -6.52 2.87 -36.99
C ASP A 608 -7.36 3.19 -35.72
N SER A 609 -6.93 2.73 -34.54
CA SER A 609 -7.41 3.27 -33.25
C SER A 609 -6.19 3.64 -32.43
N ASP A 610 -5.81 4.92 -32.48
CA ASP A 610 -4.90 5.55 -31.52
C ASP A 610 -5.53 5.55 -30.12
N ASP A 611 -5.76 4.37 -29.54
CA ASP A 611 -5.90 4.21 -28.09
C ASP A 611 -4.50 4.27 -27.48
N ASP A 612 -3.91 5.45 -27.65
CA ASP A 612 -2.83 5.97 -26.84
C ASP A 612 -3.20 5.73 -25.38
N TRP A 613 -2.24 5.27 -24.58
CA TRP A 613 -2.33 5.09 -23.13
C TRP A 613 -2.43 6.45 -22.41
N THR A 614 -3.26 7.35 -22.93
CA THR A 614 -3.62 8.60 -22.29
C THR A 614 -4.39 8.27 -21.02
N VAL A 615 -3.70 8.48 -19.91
CA VAL A 615 -4.27 8.74 -18.61
C VAL A 615 -5.60 9.48 -18.81
N LEU A 616 -6.69 8.80 -18.43
CA LEU A 616 -8.04 9.34 -18.41
C LEU A 616 -8.00 10.68 -17.66
N LYS A 617 -7.97 11.79 -18.42
CA LYS A 617 -8.39 13.08 -17.91
C LYS A 617 -9.82 12.90 -17.45
N SER A 618 -10.04 13.18 -16.18
CA SER A 618 -11.38 13.29 -15.61
C SER A 618 -12.21 14.23 -16.47
N ASP A 619 -13.32 13.73 -16.98
CA ASP A 619 -14.35 14.55 -17.61
C ASP A 619 -14.99 15.43 -16.53
N SER A 620 -14.46 16.64 -16.38
CA SER A 620 -15.10 17.72 -15.65
C SER A 620 -15.25 18.86 -16.64
N GLY A 621 -16.50 19.14 -17.01
CA GLY A 621 -16.85 20.17 -17.99
C GLY A 621 -16.25 21.53 -17.69
N ASP A 622 -15.76 22.14 -18.77
CA ASP A 622 -15.64 23.56 -19.10
C ASP A 622 -15.39 24.56 -17.96
N ASP A 623 -14.14 25.04 -17.88
CA ASP A 623 -13.84 26.47 -18.02
C ASP A 623 -12.35 26.69 -18.36
N GLU A 624 -12.12 27.54 -19.37
CA GLU A 624 -10.84 27.83 -20.01
C GLU A 624 -9.79 28.43 -19.06
N ASN A 625 -8.56 27.87 -19.06
CA ASN A 625 -7.29 28.59 -19.27
C ASN A 625 -6.10 27.64 -19.17
N GLY A 626 -5.16 27.78 -20.10
CA GLY A 626 -4.02 26.88 -20.30
C GLY A 626 -2.93 26.93 -19.22
N ASP A 627 -2.24 25.80 -19.05
CA ASP A 627 -0.81 25.65 -19.40
C ASP A 627 -0.27 24.27 -18.97
N GLY A 628 0.38 23.58 -19.92
CA GLY A 628 1.48 22.60 -19.76
C GLY A 628 1.33 21.43 -18.78
N TRP A 629 0.84 20.28 -19.24
CA TRP A 629 1.09 18.99 -18.59
C TRP A 629 2.32 18.32 -19.19
N GLY A 630 3.30 17.99 -18.35
CA GLY A 630 4.49 17.21 -18.72
C GLY A 630 4.18 15.71 -18.73
N GLU A 631 4.82 14.99 -19.66
CA GLU A 631 4.77 13.55 -19.87
C GLU A 631 5.16 12.74 -18.61
N MET A 632 4.48 11.60 -18.38
CA MET A 632 4.88 10.57 -17.42
C MET A 632 6.17 9.86 -17.89
N PRO A 633 7.05 9.42 -16.97
CA PRO A 633 8.20 8.59 -17.31
C PRO A 633 7.76 7.23 -17.82
N LYS A 634 8.35 6.80 -18.93
CA LYS A 634 8.34 5.40 -19.36
C LYS A 634 9.11 4.56 -18.33
N LEU A 635 8.38 3.71 -17.61
CA LEU A 635 8.97 2.63 -16.81
C LEU A 635 9.47 1.54 -17.77
N GLY A 636 10.77 1.53 -18.06
CA GLY A 636 11.33 0.43 -18.85
C GLY A 636 12.68 0.69 -19.54
N GLU A 637 13.68 1.26 -18.86
CA GLU A 637 15.07 1.12 -19.32
C GLU A 637 16.01 0.97 -18.11
N TYR A 638 16.26 -0.29 -17.72
CA TYR A 638 17.41 -0.66 -16.89
C TYR A 638 18.32 -1.51 -17.77
N GLY A 639 19.32 -0.88 -18.38
CA GLY A 639 20.44 -1.55 -19.04
C GLY A 639 21.76 -0.92 -18.60
N PRO A 640 22.81 -1.69 -18.29
CA PRO A 640 24.08 -1.13 -17.84
C PRO A 640 24.84 -0.52 -19.03
N SER A 641 25.19 0.77 -18.92
CA SER A 641 26.11 1.42 -19.86
C SER A 641 27.52 0.85 -19.69
N THR A 642 27.92 -0.07 -20.56
CA THR A 642 29.33 -0.45 -20.72
C THR A 642 30.03 0.65 -21.51
N GLY A 643 30.80 1.49 -20.82
CA GLY A 643 31.71 2.44 -21.44
C GLY A 643 32.87 1.70 -22.10
N ASN A 644 32.93 1.74 -23.43
CA ASN A 644 34.09 1.30 -24.19
C ASN A 644 34.95 2.55 -24.46
N GLY A 645 36.09 2.63 -23.77
CA GLY A 645 37.15 3.59 -24.08
C GLY A 645 37.90 3.13 -25.32
N GLY A 646 38.22 4.07 -26.20
CA GLY A 646 39.03 3.80 -27.38
C GLY A 646 39.51 5.08 -28.05
N SER A 647 40.79 5.36 -27.85
CA SER A 647 41.67 6.32 -28.55
C SER A 647 41.72 7.75 -28.00
#